data_AF-A0A938N5A4-F1
#
_entry.id   AF-A0A938N5A4-F1
#
_cell.length_a   1.000
_cell.length_b   1.000
_cell.length_c   1.000
_cell.angle_alpha   90.00
_cell.angle_beta   90.00
_cell.angle_gamma   90.00
#
_symmetry.space_group_name_H-M   'P 1'
#
loop_
_entity.id
_entity.type
_entity.pdbx_description
1 polymer ?
#
loop_
_entity_poly.entity_id
_entity_poly.type
_entity_poly.pdbx_seq_one_letter_code
_entity_poly.pdbx_strand_id
1 'polypeptide(L)'
;MHQIVRCVVLALFTITAMTVPAHAESMTPGCGKALELAGPNRVELESALAQASPALRPHLEWLIAHMPEADLRTVKGGFLVLDAQQALDAWQSSPWRAQVSEDLFRDAILPYACVDETREPWRERLRAIALQLVGDRTSLAAAATAVNRGLWPVVKVQYSTKRRKANQSPSESMETGLASCTGLSILLVDACRSVGIPARFVGVPMWMDGSGNHSWVEVWDGSAWRFTGAAEATGESLDQGWFTARAAEQSSDDPQHGIYAVTWQDSPLAFPMVWNAAGPVSRARDVTGRYRTLSTAVPAGQVRVYITVVRDEQRTAEPVVVSDAHGRELGRGTTKDERFDANDHFSLLVPEGTAVLVSVNGGEATMSMTATKDPTTAHFVLKSSALPAPGAVGDDAQGAADDPRPSADDSKRSAGGTADKSLTKAAAEKLKRSLWSAYASKNKKAAKAELESGALQADGATMPIWFAIHGAKPKGGRSLWISMHGGGGAPKEVNDQQWENQKHLYDMPGKGFVAGEGVYVAPRAPTDTWNLWHQSHIDALFAKLIRDMILVHDVNPDRVYITGYSAGGDGTYQLAPRMADWFAGAGMMAGHPNETQPDGLRNLAFTLHVGGDDGNFNRNGIAREWSTRLDELAAKDPGGYPHFVKVHEGKGHWMDREDAEGIVWMSEHTRVDRPTKIVWLQDDVTHDRFYWLKVSAPKQGSRVVVTRTGNTITIESWRDLSELTIRLDDTMVDLDEPVVVRTPTTVLHDGPVARSRKVMETTLAERGDPTGIYPAELTVTLPATTSDPAP
;
A
#
# COMPACT_ATOMS: atom_id res chain seq x y z
N MET A 1 102.80 5.25 16.06
CA MET A 1 103.30 6.16 15.00
C MET A 1 102.53 5.87 13.73
N HIS A 2 101.88 6.90 13.16
CA HIS A 2 101.47 7.13 11.76
C HIS A 2 100.69 6.01 11.02
N GLN A 3 99.38 6.19 10.75
CA GLN A 3 98.72 6.98 9.69
C GLN A 3 98.45 6.19 8.37
N ILE A 4 97.16 6.04 8.07
CA ILE A 4 96.46 6.14 6.76
C ILE A 4 96.76 5.05 5.69
N VAL A 5 95.70 4.35 5.22
CA VAL A 5 95.14 4.36 3.83
C VAL A 5 94.14 3.19 3.63
N ARG A 6 92.87 3.59 3.41
CA ARG A 6 91.78 3.08 2.55
C ARG A 6 91.81 1.67 1.90
N CYS A 7 90.62 1.05 2.03
CA CYS A 7 89.74 0.41 1.00
C CYS A 7 89.56 -1.12 0.98
N VAL A 8 88.29 -1.48 0.71
CA VAL A 8 87.67 -2.78 0.29
C VAL A 8 87.49 -3.77 1.47
N VAL A 9 86.28 -4.19 1.86
CA VAL A 9 85.30 -5.02 1.13
C VAL A 9 83.89 -4.78 1.70
N LEU A 10 82.92 -4.54 0.82
CA LEU A 10 81.48 -4.61 1.08
C LEU A 10 81.00 -6.01 0.64
N ALA A 11 80.29 -6.74 1.50
CA ALA A 11 79.63 -8.00 1.12
C ALA A 11 78.34 -8.21 1.92
N LEU A 12 77.23 -8.12 1.17
CA LEU A 12 75.95 -8.84 1.31
C LEU A 12 75.06 -8.59 2.54
N PHE A 13 74.04 -7.74 2.33
CA PHE A 13 72.63 -8.15 2.46
C PHE A 13 71.82 -7.44 1.37
N THR A 14 71.45 -8.19 0.32
CA THR A 14 70.54 -7.77 -0.74
C THR A 14 69.10 -7.96 -0.27
N ILE A 15 68.42 -6.88 0.08
CA ILE A 15 66.96 -6.80 0.02
C ILE A 15 66.63 -5.98 -1.22
N THR A 16 66.02 -6.64 -2.20
CA THR A 16 65.53 -6.04 -3.44
C THR A 16 64.38 -5.09 -3.08
N ALA A 17 64.69 -3.80 -2.94
CA ALA A 17 63.67 -2.76 -2.92
C ALA A 17 63.09 -2.68 -4.33
N MET A 18 61.93 -3.32 -4.54
CA MET A 18 61.05 -2.96 -5.65
C MET A 18 60.60 -1.52 -5.40
N THR A 19 61.21 -0.59 -6.11
CA THR A 19 60.69 0.78 -6.25
C THR A 19 59.35 0.69 -6.98
N VAL A 20 58.25 0.70 -6.23
CA VAL A 20 56.92 1.00 -6.76
C VAL A 20 56.99 2.45 -7.26
N PRO A 21 56.70 2.73 -8.53
CA PRO A 21 56.61 4.11 -8.97
C PRO A 21 55.42 4.75 -8.23
N ALA A 22 55.72 5.72 -7.37
CA ALA A 22 54.72 6.59 -6.77
C ALA A 22 54.18 7.54 -7.86
N HIS A 23 53.28 7.03 -8.70
CA HIS A 23 52.18 7.85 -9.20
C HIS A 23 51.06 7.72 -8.17
N ALA A 24 51.08 8.58 -7.16
CA ALA A 24 49.85 8.90 -6.45
C ALA A 24 48.99 9.68 -7.45
N GLU A 25 48.29 8.97 -8.34
CA GLU A 25 47.18 9.56 -9.06
C GLU A 25 46.24 10.11 -8.00
N SER A 26 46.00 11.43 -8.04
CA SER A 26 45.10 12.06 -7.09
C SER A 26 43.73 11.42 -7.26
N MET A 27 43.23 10.76 -6.21
CA MET A 27 41.88 10.20 -6.21
C MET A 27 40.85 11.22 -6.67
N THR A 28 39.84 10.74 -7.39
CA THR A 28 38.68 11.56 -7.81
C THR A 28 38.12 12.35 -6.63
N PRO A 29 37.84 13.66 -6.78
CA PRO A 29 37.26 14.48 -5.73
C PRO A 29 36.02 13.83 -5.11
N GLY A 30 35.91 13.85 -3.77
CA GLY A 30 34.79 13.26 -3.03
C GLY A 30 34.94 11.78 -2.68
N CYS A 31 35.72 11.00 -3.46
CA CYS A 31 35.88 9.55 -3.23
C CYS A 31 36.48 9.23 -1.85
N GLY A 32 37.51 9.99 -1.42
CA GLY A 32 38.11 9.81 -0.10
C GLY A 32 37.11 10.02 1.06
N LYS A 33 36.25 11.05 0.94
CA LYS A 33 35.20 11.33 1.92
C LYS A 33 34.13 10.23 1.92
N ALA A 34 33.76 9.72 0.75
CA ALA A 34 32.81 8.62 0.64
C ALA A 34 33.34 7.31 1.28
N LEU A 35 34.64 7.02 1.11
CA LEU A 35 35.28 5.87 1.77
C LEU A 35 35.29 6.00 3.30
N GLU A 36 35.38 7.21 3.84
CA GLU A 36 35.24 7.44 5.29
C GLU A 36 33.81 7.15 5.77
N LEU A 37 32.79 7.56 5.00
CA LEU A 37 31.38 7.30 5.30
C LEU A 37 31.00 5.81 5.21
N ALA A 38 31.73 5.01 4.43
CA ALA A 38 31.51 3.57 4.28
C ALA A 38 31.69 2.77 5.58
N GLY A 39 32.37 3.32 6.59
CA GLY A 39 32.58 2.65 7.87
C GLY A 39 33.29 1.30 7.70
N PRO A 40 32.79 0.19 8.31
CA PRO A 40 33.40 -1.13 8.16
C PRO A 40 33.51 -1.63 6.70
N ASN A 41 32.63 -1.17 5.82
CA ASN A 41 32.62 -1.57 4.41
C ASN A 41 33.72 -0.89 3.58
N ARG A 42 34.45 0.08 4.16
CA ARG A 42 35.57 0.75 3.49
C ARG A 42 36.60 -0.22 2.90
N VAL A 43 36.91 -1.31 3.60
CA VAL A 43 37.89 -2.31 3.17
C VAL A 43 37.45 -3.00 1.87
N GLU A 44 36.16 -3.28 1.73
CA GLU A 44 35.58 -3.87 0.51
C GLU A 44 35.69 -2.92 -0.67
N LEU A 45 35.40 -1.62 -0.47
CA LEU A 45 35.46 -0.60 -1.52
C LEU A 45 36.92 -0.27 -1.93
N GLU A 46 37.85 -0.22 -0.98
CA GLU A 46 39.28 -0.05 -1.27
C GLU A 46 39.84 -1.27 -2.03
N SER A 47 39.40 -2.49 -1.68
CA SER A 47 39.74 -3.71 -2.41
C SER A 47 39.21 -3.70 -3.84
N ALA A 48 37.96 -3.23 -4.04
CA ALA A 48 37.36 -3.05 -5.36
C ALA A 48 38.18 -2.07 -6.23
N LEU A 49 38.59 -0.93 -5.67
CA LEU A 49 39.45 0.06 -6.34
C LEU A 49 40.83 -0.49 -6.70
N ALA A 50 41.41 -1.34 -5.84
CA ALA A 50 42.70 -1.98 -6.08
C ALA A 50 42.64 -3.05 -7.18
N GLN A 51 41.50 -3.75 -7.31
CA GLN A 51 41.28 -4.78 -8.32
C GLN A 51 40.80 -4.22 -9.66
N ALA A 52 40.29 -2.99 -9.69
CA ALA A 52 39.81 -2.35 -10.91
C ALA A 52 40.95 -2.17 -11.94
N SER A 53 40.63 -2.45 -13.21
CA SER A 53 41.56 -2.17 -14.31
C SER A 53 41.84 -0.67 -14.42
N PRO A 54 42.98 -0.24 -15.03
CA PRO A 54 43.26 1.18 -15.21
C PRO A 54 42.16 1.95 -15.94
N ALA A 55 41.42 1.29 -16.85
CA ALA A 55 40.29 1.87 -17.54
C ALA A 55 39.03 1.99 -16.67
N LEU A 56 38.80 1.04 -15.75
CA LEU A 56 37.62 1.03 -14.88
C LEU A 56 37.79 1.94 -13.66
N ARG A 57 39.01 2.03 -13.11
CA ARG A 57 39.28 2.69 -11.83
C ARG A 57 38.73 4.12 -11.74
N PRO A 58 38.92 5.02 -12.71
CA PRO A 58 38.39 6.39 -12.62
C PRO A 58 36.85 6.42 -12.52
N HIS A 59 36.17 5.48 -13.16
CA HIS A 59 34.71 5.36 -13.10
C HIS A 59 34.23 4.78 -11.77
N LEU A 60 34.97 3.81 -11.22
CA LEU A 60 34.67 3.23 -9.92
C LEU A 60 34.88 4.25 -8.79
N GLU A 61 35.93 5.06 -8.85
CA GLU A 61 36.15 6.17 -7.92
C GLU A 61 35.02 7.21 -8.02
N TRP A 62 34.60 7.55 -9.23
CA TRP A 62 33.47 8.44 -9.44
C TRP A 62 32.19 7.85 -8.86
N LEU A 63 31.89 6.57 -9.12
CA LEU A 63 30.70 5.91 -8.61
C LEU A 63 30.68 5.87 -7.08
N ILE A 64 31.81 5.56 -6.42
CA ILE A 64 31.94 5.59 -4.96
C ILE A 64 31.72 7.00 -4.41
N ALA A 65 32.23 8.03 -5.08
CA ALA A 65 32.01 9.41 -4.65
C ALA A 65 30.54 9.84 -4.70
N HIS A 66 29.71 9.19 -5.53
CA HIS A 66 28.34 9.61 -5.84
C HIS A 66 27.26 8.62 -5.39
N MET A 67 27.57 7.37 -5.06
CA MET A 67 26.56 6.41 -4.61
C MET A 67 25.89 6.83 -3.28
N PRO A 68 24.63 6.41 -3.02
CA PRO A 68 23.93 6.72 -1.78
C PRO A 68 24.72 6.27 -0.54
N GLU A 69 24.59 7.02 0.57
CA GLU A 69 25.33 6.68 1.80
C GLU A 69 24.98 5.29 2.34
N ALA A 70 23.71 4.88 2.24
CA ALA A 70 23.28 3.55 2.63
C ALA A 70 24.02 2.46 1.83
N ASP A 71 24.26 2.71 0.54
CA ASP A 71 24.97 1.78 -0.33
C ASP A 71 26.48 1.76 0.00
N LEU A 72 27.08 2.89 0.42
CA LEU A 72 28.49 2.93 0.86
C LEU A 72 28.75 1.95 2.00
N ARG A 73 27.74 1.76 2.85
CA ARG A 73 27.82 0.90 4.05
C ARG A 73 27.51 -0.56 3.77
N THR A 74 26.84 -0.89 2.66
CA THR A 74 26.22 -2.22 2.47
C THR A 74 26.60 -2.93 1.16
N VAL A 75 26.81 -2.18 0.07
CA VAL A 75 27.13 -2.75 -1.25
C VAL A 75 28.54 -3.37 -1.23
N LYS A 76 28.64 -4.61 -1.71
CA LYS A 76 29.89 -5.37 -1.73
C LYS A 76 30.79 -4.95 -2.89
N GLY A 77 32.10 -4.94 -2.64
CA GLY A 77 33.09 -4.53 -3.64
C GLY A 77 33.01 -5.37 -4.92
N GLY A 78 32.85 -6.69 -4.79
CA GLY A 78 32.73 -7.59 -5.94
C GLY A 78 31.51 -7.30 -6.84
N PHE A 79 30.37 -6.95 -6.24
CA PHE A 79 29.18 -6.53 -7.00
C PHE A 79 29.45 -5.22 -7.76
N LEU A 80 30.07 -4.25 -7.09
CA LEU A 80 30.33 -2.93 -7.67
C LEU A 80 31.30 -3.01 -8.87
N VAL A 81 32.37 -3.82 -8.75
CA VAL A 81 33.32 -4.07 -9.84
C VAL A 81 32.63 -4.77 -11.01
N LEU A 82 31.83 -5.80 -10.73
CA LEU A 82 31.13 -6.57 -11.76
C LEU A 82 30.18 -5.67 -12.57
N ASP A 83 29.31 -4.92 -11.90
CA ASP A 83 28.34 -4.06 -12.60
C ASP A 83 29.02 -2.92 -13.36
N ALA A 84 30.00 -2.24 -12.74
CA ALA A 84 30.73 -1.15 -13.37
C ALA A 84 31.52 -1.61 -14.61
N GLN A 85 32.12 -2.81 -14.55
CA GLN A 85 32.79 -3.40 -15.71
C GLN A 85 31.79 -3.71 -16.83
N GLN A 86 30.65 -4.31 -16.50
CA GLN A 86 29.60 -4.60 -17.49
C GLN A 86 29.02 -3.32 -18.12
N ALA A 87 28.90 -2.23 -17.36
CA ALA A 87 28.51 -0.92 -17.87
C ALA A 87 29.57 -0.35 -18.83
N LEU A 88 30.85 -0.41 -18.45
CA LEU A 88 31.96 0.03 -19.30
C LEU A 88 32.01 -0.77 -20.60
N ASP A 89 31.86 -2.09 -20.54
CA ASP A 89 31.82 -2.96 -21.70
C ASP A 89 30.61 -2.65 -22.59
N ALA A 90 29.45 -2.31 -22.01
CA ALA A 90 28.25 -1.92 -22.76
C ALA A 90 28.48 -0.63 -23.54
N TRP A 91 29.08 0.35 -22.89
CA TRP A 91 29.39 1.63 -23.52
C TRP A 91 30.48 1.51 -24.58
N GLN A 92 31.56 0.77 -24.32
CA GLN A 92 32.67 0.63 -25.25
C GLN A 92 32.33 -0.19 -26.49
N SER A 93 31.48 -1.23 -26.35
CA SER A 93 31.10 -2.08 -27.48
C SER A 93 29.92 -1.56 -28.29
N SER A 94 29.28 -0.46 -27.89
CA SER A 94 28.06 0.01 -28.57
C SER A 94 28.38 0.79 -29.86
N PRO A 95 27.54 0.68 -30.91
CA PRO A 95 27.73 1.45 -32.15
C PRO A 95 27.69 2.97 -31.95
N TRP A 96 27.03 3.43 -30.87
CA TRP A 96 26.85 4.84 -30.54
C TRP A 96 27.82 5.34 -29.47
N ARG A 97 28.89 4.59 -29.13
CA ARG A 97 29.89 5.04 -28.14
C ARG A 97 30.28 6.50 -28.33
N ALA A 98 30.58 6.89 -29.57
CA ALA A 98 31.09 8.23 -29.90
C ALA A 98 30.07 9.36 -29.66
N GLN A 99 28.79 9.03 -29.51
CA GLN A 99 27.70 9.97 -29.24
C GLN A 99 27.45 10.17 -27.73
N VAL A 100 28.14 9.40 -26.88
CA VAL A 100 27.98 9.44 -25.41
C VAL A 100 29.26 9.98 -24.78
N SER A 101 29.17 11.14 -24.13
CA SER A 101 30.30 11.70 -23.37
C SER A 101 30.59 10.86 -22.12
N GLU A 102 31.78 11.03 -21.56
CA GLU A 102 32.15 10.33 -20.33
C GLU A 102 31.27 10.72 -19.13
N ASP A 103 30.89 12.00 -19.03
CA ASP A 103 29.97 12.48 -17.98
C ASP A 103 28.57 11.86 -18.14
N LEU A 104 28.10 11.70 -19.38
CA LEU A 104 26.82 11.07 -19.66
C LEU A 104 26.86 9.57 -19.37
N PHE A 105 27.98 8.91 -19.66
CA PHE A 105 28.20 7.52 -19.25
C PHE A 105 28.12 7.38 -17.72
N ARG A 106 28.85 8.22 -16.98
CA ARG A 106 28.88 8.19 -15.51
C ARG A 106 27.51 8.45 -14.88
N ASP A 107 26.74 9.40 -15.42
CA ASP A 107 25.44 9.78 -14.84
C ASP A 107 24.27 8.85 -15.24
N ALA A 108 24.32 8.26 -16.44
CA ALA A 108 23.14 7.63 -17.05
C ALA A 108 23.33 6.22 -17.63
N ILE A 109 24.53 5.64 -17.54
CA ILE A 109 24.80 4.23 -17.93
C ILE A 109 25.45 3.45 -16.79
N LEU A 110 26.50 4.02 -16.18
CA LEU A 110 27.30 3.44 -15.11
C LEU A 110 26.49 3.06 -13.85
N PRO A 111 25.47 3.81 -13.42
CA PRO A 111 24.77 3.48 -12.18
C PRO A 111 24.10 2.10 -12.21
N TYR A 112 24.21 1.37 -11.10
CA TYR A 112 23.60 0.06 -10.87
C TYR A 112 22.13 0.14 -10.39
N ALA A 113 21.62 1.36 -10.18
CA ALA A 113 20.25 1.62 -9.76
C ALA A 113 19.70 2.92 -10.36
N CYS A 114 18.38 3.01 -10.43
CA CYS A 114 17.58 4.14 -10.81
C CYS A 114 17.19 4.98 -9.60
N VAL A 115 16.64 4.38 -8.55
CA VAL A 115 16.14 5.03 -7.34
C VAL A 115 16.56 4.23 -6.10
N ASP A 116 15.62 3.80 -5.26
CA ASP A 116 15.82 3.03 -4.04
C ASP A 116 15.42 1.55 -4.17
N GLU A 117 15.30 1.02 -5.39
CA GLU A 117 14.95 -0.38 -5.64
C GLU A 117 15.98 -1.37 -5.05
N THR A 118 15.63 -2.65 -5.04
CA THR A 118 16.54 -3.71 -4.57
C THR A 118 17.80 -3.77 -5.43
N ARG A 119 18.98 -3.78 -4.80
CA ARG A 119 20.29 -3.79 -5.48
C ARG A 119 20.54 -5.21 -5.96
N GLU A 120 20.63 -5.40 -7.27
CA GLU A 120 20.76 -6.73 -7.88
C GLU A 120 21.59 -6.71 -9.17
N PRO A 121 22.21 -7.85 -9.58
CA PRO A 121 23.00 -7.93 -10.80
C PRO A 121 22.12 -8.12 -12.04
N TRP A 122 21.34 -7.10 -12.41
CA TRP A 122 20.38 -7.16 -13.53
C TRP A 122 21.03 -7.06 -14.91
N ARG A 123 22.22 -6.44 -15.01
CA ARG A 123 22.80 -5.96 -16.27
C ARG A 123 23.10 -7.05 -17.28
N GLU A 124 23.66 -8.17 -16.85
CA GLU A 124 23.96 -9.31 -17.72
C GLU A 124 22.69 -9.86 -18.38
N ARG A 125 21.66 -10.14 -17.56
CA ARG A 125 20.39 -10.70 -18.03
C ARG A 125 19.68 -9.74 -18.98
N LEU A 126 19.58 -8.46 -18.61
CA LEU A 126 18.90 -7.47 -19.45
C LEU A 126 19.70 -7.17 -20.72
N ARG A 127 21.03 -7.19 -20.68
CA ARG A 127 21.87 -7.01 -21.87
C ARG A 127 21.63 -8.09 -22.90
N ALA A 128 21.56 -9.35 -22.48
CA ALA A 128 21.29 -10.46 -23.37
C ALA A 128 19.95 -10.29 -24.12
N ILE A 129 18.93 -9.79 -23.43
CA ILE A 129 17.62 -9.49 -24.03
C ILE A 129 17.72 -8.26 -24.94
N ALA A 130 18.21 -7.14 -24.42
CA ALA A 130 18.21 -5.86 -25.12
C ALA A 130 19.06 -5.87 -26.39
N LEU A 131 20.19 -6.59 -26.44
CA LEU A 131 20.99 -6.75 -27.66
C LEU A 131 20.19 -7.38 -28.81
N GLN A 132 19.35 -8.38 -28.51
CA GLN A 132 18.49 -9.01 -29.53
C GLN A 132 17.44 -8.02 -30.06
N LEU A 133 16.94 -7.13 -29.20
CA LEU A 133 15.93 -6.14 -29.57
C LEU A 133 16.52 -4.98 -30.38
N VAL A 134 17.71 -4.51 -29.99
CA VAL A 134 18.45 -3.46 -30.70
C VAL A 134 18.76 -3.90 -32.13
N GLY A 135 19.25 -5.13 -32.32
CA GLY A 135 19.63 -5.64 -33.63
C GLY A 135 20.81 -4.88 -34.25
N ASP A 136 20.67 -4.47 -35.50
CA ASP A 136 21.69 -3.77 -36.30
C ASP A 136 21.61 -2.23 -36.20
N ARG A 137 20.75 -1.70 -35.33
CA ARG A 137 20.53 -0.27 -35.17
C ARG A 137 21.78 0.43 -34.62
N THR A 138 22.11 1.58 -35.21
CA THR A 138 23.29 2.37 -34.84
C THR A 138 22.96 3.72 -34.20
N SER A 139 21.70 4.14 -34.24
CA SER A 139 21.21 5.37 -33.59
C SER A 139 20.70 5.09 -32.19
N LEU A 140 21.01 5.98 -31.24
CA LEU A 140 20.52 5.90 -29.86
C LEU A 140 18.98 5.89 -29.78
N ALA A 141 18.32 6.79 -30.51
CA ALA A 141 16.87 6.88 -30.53
C ALA A 141 16.22 5.60 -31.10
N ALA A 142 16.75 5.08 -32.21
CA ALA A 142 16.26 3.85 -32.82
C ALA A 142 16.47 2.64 -31.90
N ALA A 143 17.62 2.57 -31.22
CA ALA A 143 17.91 1.50 -30.26
C ALA A 143 16.98 1.57 -29.04
N ALA A 144 16.77 2.75 -28.46
CA ALA A 144 15.91 2.95 -27.28
C ALA A 144 14.44 2.58 -27.57
N THR A 145 13.91 3.06 -28.70
CA THR A 145 12.54 2.74 -29.14
C THR A 145 12.37 1.25 -29.45
N ALA A 146 13.38 0.60 -30.02
CA ALA A 146 13.37 -0.85 -30.25
C ALA A 146 13.35 -1.65 -28.94
N VAL A 147 14.17 -1.27 -27.95
CA VAL A 147 14.16 -1.87 -26.61
C VAL A 147 12.78 -1.70 -25.98
N ASN A 148 12.24 -0.47 -25.92
CA ASN A 148 10.94 -0.23 -25.32
C ASN A 148 9.83 -1.04 -26.00
N ARG A 149 9.78 -1.10 -27.34
CA ARG A 149 8.74 -1.89 -28.02
C ARG A 149 8.89 -3.40 -27.79
N GLY A 150 10.11 -3.90 -27.77
CA GLY A 150 10.39 -5.34 -27.77
C GLY A 150 10.52 -5.98 -26.39
N LEU A 151 10.77 -5.20 -25.34
CA LEU A 151 11.10 -5.72 -24.01
C LEU A 151 9.94 -6.47 -23.37
N TRP A 152 8.76 -5.85 -23.31
CA TRP A 152 7.61 -6.31 -22.51
C TRP A 152 7.13 -7.72 -22.84
N PRO A 153 6.98 -8.12 -24.12
CA PRO A 153 6.61 -9.50 -24.46
C PRO A 153 7.66 -10.54 -24.04
N VAL A 154 8.95 -10.16 -24.01
CA VAL A 154 10.05 -11.06 -23.66
C VAL A 154 10.13 -11.26 -22.14
N VAL A 155 10.01 -10.17 -21.38
CA VAL A 155 10.07 -10.19 -19.92
C VAL A 155 8.74 -10.58 -19.27
N LYS A 156 7.65 -10.59 -20.03
CA LYS A 156 6.27 -10.91 -19.59
C LYS A 156 5.80 -10.03 -18.42
N VAL A 157 6.18 -8.76 -18.44
CA VAL A 157 5.77 -7.77 -17.44
C VAL A 157 4.76 -6.81 -18.08
N GLN A 158 3.65 -6.58 -17.37
CA GLN A 158 2.65 -5.60 -17.76
C GLN A 158 2.37 -4.60 -16.61
N TYR A 159 1.79 -3.45 -16.96
CA TYR A 159 1.36 -2.49 -15.96
C TYR A 159 0.30 -3.10 -15.03
N SER A 160 0.44 -2.89 -13.73
CA SER A 160 -0.60 -3.15 -12.74
C SER A 160 -0.28 -2.49 -11.41
N THR A 161 -1.31 -2.00 -10.71
CA THR A 161 -1.22 -1.53 -9.31
C THR A 161 -1.30 -2.68 -8.30
N LYS A 162 -1.57 -3.93 -8.72
CA LYS A 162 -1.61 -5.14 -7.87
C LYS A 162 -0.21 -5.73 -7.56
N ARG A 163 0.85 -5.05 -8.04
CA ARG A 163 2.28 -5.37 -7.79
C ARG A 163 2.66 -5.38 -6.30
N ARG A 164 3.78 -6.01 -5.96
CA ARG A 164 4.29 -6.19 -4.58
C ARG A 164 4.73 -4.87 -3.94
N LYS A 165 5.42 -4.02 -4.70
CA LYS A 165 5.83 -2.66 -4.28
C LYS A 165 6.01 -1.76 -5.51
N ALA A 166 6.03 -0.45 -5.32
CA ALA A 166 6.12 0.49 -6.45
C ALA A 166 7.50 0.46 -7.16
N ASN A 167 8.59 0.50 -6.38
CA ASN A 167 9.99 0.54 -6.81
C ASN A 167 10.59 -0.86 -6.97
N GLN A 168 9.90 -1.75 -7.70
CA GLN A 168 10.41 -3.08 -7.98
C GLN A 168 11.68 -3.04 -8.86
N SER A 169 12.69 -3.80 -8.46
CA SER A 169 13.86 -4.08 -9.30
C SER A 169 13.46 -4.90 -10.54
N PRO A 170 14.36 -5.03 -11.54
CA PRO A 170 14.08 -5.84 -12.72
C PRO A 170 13.61 -7.26 -12.41
N SER A 171 14.27 -7.96 -11.50
CA SER A 171 13.94 -9.35 -11.15
C SER A 171 12.61 -9.44 -10.43
N GLU A 172 12.30 -8.52 -9.52
CA GLU A 172 11.00 -8.48 -8.81
C GLU A 172 9.84 -8.24 -9.78
N SER A 173 10.03 -7.35 -10.77
CA SER A 173 9.03 -7.10 -11.81
C SER A 173 8.85 -8.31 -12.73
N MET A 174 9.94 -8.95 -13.14
CA MET A 174 9.91 -10.16 -13.99
C MET A 174 9.36 -11.39 -13.27
N GLU A 175 9.57 -11.51 -11.96
CA GLU A 175 9.07 -12.62 -11.13
C GLU A 175 7.54 -12.55 -11.00
N THR A 176 7.00 -11.37 -10.74
CA THR A 176 5.56 -11.17 -10.56
C THR A 176 4.80 -11.01 -11.87
N GLY A 177 5.48 -10.60 -12.94
CA GLY A 177 4.86 -10.23 -14.22
C GLY A 177 4.06 -8.91 -14.16
N LEU A 178 4.09 -8.20 -13.03
CA LEU A 178 3.27 -7.02 -12.75
C LEU A 178 4.15 -5.90 -12.18
N ALA A 179 4.02 -4.69 -12.71
CA ALA A 179 4.72 -3.51 -12.19
C ALA A 179 3.88 -2.23 -12.36
N SER A 180 4.04 -1.25 -11.48
CA SER A 180 3.49 0.10 -11.73
C SER A 180 4.41 0.88 -12.68
N CYS A 181 4.01 2.11 -13.05
CA CYS A 181 4.81 3.00 -13.90
C CYS A 181 6.25 3.19 -13.38
N THR A 182 6.45 3.23 -12.06
CA THR A 182 7.77 3.18 -11.41
C THR A 182 8.57 1.93 -11.78
N GLY A 183 8.07 0.72 -11.48
CA GLY A 183 8.78 -0.53 -11.77
C GLY A 183 9.02 -0.77 -13.27
N LEU A 184 8.06 -0.39 -14.13
CA LEU A 184 8.25 -0.43 -15.58
C LEU A 184 9.36 0.53 -16.03
N SER A 185 9.40 1.75 -15.48
CA SER A 185 10.43 2.74 -15.82
C SER A 185 11.82 2.29 -15.37
N ILE A 186 11.95 1.70 -14.17
CA ILE A 186 13.21 1.09 -13.70
C ILE A 186 13.67 0.02 -14.68
N LEU A 187 12.79 -0.94 -15.01
CA LEU A 187 13.11 -2.04 -15.92
C LEU A 187 13.52 -1.57 -17.32
N LEU A 188 12.86 -0.55 -17.86
CA LEU A 188 13.23 0.03 -19.16
C LEU A 188 14.55 0.81 -19.12
N VAL A 189 14.78 1.61 -18.06
CA VAL A 189 16.05 2.32 -17.88
C VAL A 189 17.20 1.31 -17.81
N ASP A 190 17.07 0.28 -16.99
CA ASP A 190 18.09 -0.75 -16.82
C ASP A 190 18.33 -1.53 -18.11
N ALA A 191 17.26 -1.87 -18.86
CA ALA A 191 17.39 -2.49 -20.17
C ALA A 191 18.16 -1.61 -21.16
N CYS A 192 17.87 -0.31 -21.22
CA CYS A 192 18.62 0.65 -22.04
C CYS A 192 20.10 0.74 -21.60
N ARG A 193 20.35 0.89 -20.31
CA ARG A 193 21.70 0.98 -19.73
C ARG A 193 22.54 -0.26 -19.98
N SER A 194 21.91 -1.43 -20.00
CA SER A 194 22.58 -2.72 -20.23
C SER A 194 23.24 -2.85 -21.61
N VAL A 195 22.80 -2.05 -22.59
CA VAL A 195 23.36 -1.96 -23.95
C VAL A 195 24.05 -0.62 -24.23
N GLY A 196 24.28 0.19 -23.20
CA GLY A 196 25.02 1.44 -23.30
C GLY A 196 24.20 2.61 -23.86
N ILE A 197 22.87 2.57 -23.78
CA ILE A 197 22.00 3.72 -24.08
C ILE A 197 21.88 4.56 -22.80
N PRO A 198 22.24 5.86 -22.81
CA PRO A 198 22.02 6.73 -21.66
C PRO A 198 20.52 6.88 -21.39
N ALA A 199 20.09 6.45 -20.21
CA ALA A 199 18.70 6.49 -19.78
C ALA A 199 18.60 6.89 -18.31
N ARG A 200 17.53 7.64 -17.97
CA ARG A 200 17.26 8.08 -16.61
C ARG A 200 15.78 8.04 -16.26
N PHE A 201 15.53 7.78 -14.99
CA PHE A 201 14.21 7.76 -14.39
C PHE A 201 13.67 9.18 -14.24
N VAL A 202 12.41 9.40 -14.60
CA VAL A 202 11.73 10.69 -14.50
C VAL A 202 10.37 10.51 -13.85
N GLY A 203 9.94 11.49 -13.07
CA GLY A 203 8.59 11.47 -12.53
C GLY A 203 8.09 12.82 -12.06
N VAL A 204 6.78 12.85 -11.84
CA VAL A 204 6.04 13.94 -11.22
C VAL A 204 5.41 13.40 -9.93
N PRO A 205 5.61 14.04 -8.76
CA PRO A 205 5.02 13.56 -7.52
C PRO A 205 3.51 13.83 -7.42
N MET A 206 3.00 14.89 -8.05
CA MET A 206 1.57 15.15 -8.21
C MET A 206 1.32 15.99 -9.46
N TRP A 207 0.43 15.55 -10.34
CA TRP A 207 -0.06 16.41 -11.41
C TRP A 207 -0.74 17.68 -10.84
N MET A 208 -0.59 18.83 -11.49
CA MET A 208 -1.31 20.08 -11.16
C MET A 208 -2.83 19.92 -11.01
N ASP A 209 -3.43 18.94 -11.69
CA ASP A 209 -4.85 18.61 -11.58
C ASP A 209 -5.16 17.67 -10.40
N GLY A 210 -4.18 17.29 -9.58
CA GLY A 210 -4.39 16.42 -8.42
C GLY A 210 -4.65 14.95 -8.75
N SER A 211 -4.48 14.52 -10.00
CA SER A 211 -4.69 13.12 -10.44
C SER A 211 -3.62 12.12 -9.96
N GLY A 212 -2.73 12.52 -9.04
CA GLY A 212 -1.69 11.65 -8.49
C GLY A 212 -0.36 11.77 -9.21
N ASN A 213 0.51 10.78 -9.02
CA ASN A 213 1.86 10.76 -9.56
C ASN A 213 1.94 10.00 -10.91
N HIS A 214 3.09 10.11 -11.58
CA HIS A 214 3.46 9.24 -12.68
C HIS A 214 4.99 9.19 -12.84
N SER A 215 5.51 8.10 -13.41
CA SER A 215 6.94 7.93 -13.71
C SER A 215 7.14 7.37 -15.11
N TRP A 216 8.16 7.86 -15.81
CA TRP A 216 8.50 7.47 -17.17
C TRP A 216 10.02 7.57 -17.40
N VAL A 217 10.45 7.39 -18.65
CA VAL A 217 11.87 7.30 -19.00
C VAL A 217 12.30 8.44 -19.91
N GLU A 218 13.46 9.03 -19.61
CA GLU A 218 14.21 9.84 -20.56
C GLU A 218 15.42 9.07 -21.11
N VAL A 219 15.63 9.15 -22.42
CA VAL A 219 16.77 8.59 -23.14
C VAL A 219 17.49 9.68 -23.91
N TRP A 220 18.81 9.58 -24.05
CA TRP A 220 19.60 10.50 -24.86
C TRP A 220 19.54 10.09 -26.34
N ASP A 221 19.19 11.01 -27.25
CA ASP A 221 19.10 10.70 -28.70
C ASP A 221 20.40 10.92 -29.49
N GLY A 222 21.45 11.40 -28.82
CA GLY A 222 22.71 11.86 -29.42
C GLY A 222 22.89 13.37 -29.37
N SER A 223 21.81 14.12 -29.12
CA SER A 223 21.80 15.58 -29.07
C SER A 223 21.06 16.17 -27.86
N ALA A 224 19.99 15.51 -27.41
CA ALA A 224 19.12 15.98 -26.34
C ALA A 224 18.48 14.81 -25.57
N TRP A 225 18.02 15.12 -24.36
CA TRP A 225 17.14 14.22 -23.61
C TRP A 225 15.74 14.21 -24.25
N ARG A 226 15.26 13.01 -24.53
CA ARG A 226 13.95 12.72 -25.10
C ARG A 226 13.18 11.80 -24.18
N PHE A 227 11.86 11.93 -24.09
CA PHE A 227 11.07 11.06 -23.22
C PHE A 227 10.33 9.95 -23.99
N THR A 228 10.01 8.87 -23.28
CA THR A 228 9.13 7.79 -23.73
C THR A 228 8.42 7.19 -22.51
N GLY A 229 7.15 6.77 -22.68
CA GLY A 229 6.44 6.00 -21.65
C GLY A 229 7.00 4.58 -21.53
N ALA A 230 6.92 3.97 -20.34
CA ALA A 230 7.32 2.58 -20.15
C ALA A 230 6.12 1.65 -20.41
N ALA A 231 6.30 0.61 -21.23
CA ALA A 231 5.21 -0.24 -21.73
C ALA A 231 4.16 0.47 -22.59
N GLU A 232 4.48 1.66 -23.09
CA GLU A 232 3.59 2.56 -23.84
C GLU A 232 4.29 3.08 -25.11
N ALA A 233 4.93 2.17 -25.87
CA ALA A 233 5.75 2.56 -27.02
C ALA A 233 4.93 3.29 -28.11
N THR A 234 5.34 4.52 -28.44
CA THR A 234 4.77 5.38 -29.49
C THR A 234 5.39 5.12 -30.87
N GLY A 235 5.54 3.84 -31.22
CA GLY A 235 6.25 3.42 -32.42
C GLY A 235 7.73 3.79 -32.37
N GLU A 236 8.22 4.50 -33.38
CA GLU A 236 9.62 4.99 -33.44
C GLU A 236 9.77 6.45 -32.97
N SER A 237 8.68 7.07 -32.51
CA SER A 237 8.70 8.46 -32.07
C SER A 237 9.02 8.56 -30.58
N LEU A 238 9.95 9.45 -30.23
CA LEU A 238 10.17 9.93 -28.87
C LEU A 238 9.44 11.27 -28.66
N ASP A 239 9.41 11.74 -27.42
CA ASP A 239 8.67 12.94 -26.99
C ASP A 239 7.16 12.84 -27.26
N GLN A 240 6.61 11.62 -27.22
CA GLN A 240 5.20 11.34 -27.30
C GLN A 240 4.77 10.40 -26.17
N GLY A 241 3.60 10.66 -25.60
CA GLY A 241 2.99 9.89 -24.52
C GLY A 241 1.61 10.45 -24.18
N TRP A 242 0.78 9.66 -23.49
CA TRP A 242 -0.55 10.13 -23.09
C TRP A 242 -0.46 11.33 -22.12
N PHE A 243 0.63 11.44 -21.36
CA PHE A 243 0.88 12.49 -20.38
C PHE A 243 1.45 13.78 -20.96
N THR A 244 1.79 13.86 -22.26
CA THR A 244 2.51 15.01 -22.84
C THR A 244 1.83 16.35 -22.55
N ALA A 245 0.51 16.42 -22.71
CA ALA A 245 -0.24 17.64 -22.44
C ALA A 245 -0.23 18.00 -20.94
N ARG A 246 -0.41 17.01 -20.04
CA ARG A 246 -0.37 17.21 -18.59
C ARG A 246 1.01 17.67 -18.11
N ALA A 247 2.06 17.09 -18.67
CA ALA A 247 3.44 17.47 -18.38
C ALA A 247 3.75 18.93 -18.77
N ALA A 248 3.12 19.44 -19.84
CA ALA A 248 3.29 20.82 -20.26
C ALA A 248 2.61 21.85 -19.32
N GLU A 249 1.68 21.41 -18.48
CA GLU A 249 0.96 22.25 -17.51
C GLU A 249 1.67 22.33 -16.15
N GLN A 250 2.71 21.53 -15.93
CA GLN A 250 3.42 21.47 -14.66
C GLN A 250 4.22 22.75 -14.36
N SER A 251 4.47 22.99 -13.06
CA SER A 251 5.21 24.16 -12.59
C SER A 251 6.33 23.77 -11.62
N SER A 252 7.45 24.48 -11.72
CA SER A 252 8.56 24.40 -10.77
C SER A 252 8.36 25.26 -9.53
N ASP A 253 7.28 26.06 -9.47
CA ASP A 253 7.01 26.98 -8.35
C ASP A 253 6.67 26.23 -7.05
N ASP A 254 6.08 25.05 -7.20
CA ASP A 254 5.79 24.12 -6.10
C ASP A 254 6.51 22.79 -6.37
N PRO A 255 7.41 22.33 -5.48
CA PRO A 255 8.10 21.05 -5.63
C PRO A 255 7.17 19.83 -5.78
N GLN A 256 5.91 19.94 -5.35
CA GLN A 256 4.90 18.89 -5.52
C GLN A 256 4.44 18.75 -6.99
N HIS A 257 4.63 19.77 -7.81
CA HIS A 257 4.18 19.82 -9.21
C HIS A 257 5.32 19.91 -10.22
N GLY A 258 6.57 19.85 -9.75
CA GLY A 258 7.75 19.78 -10.61
C GLY A 258 7.92 18.40 -11.26
N ILE A 259 8.57 18.38 -12.43
CA ILE A 259 9.03 17.16 -13.08
C ILE A 259 10.52 17.00 -12.81
N TYR A 260 10.88 15.88 -12.23
CA TYR A 260 12.24 15.60 -11.78
C TYR A 260 12.82 14.42 -12.54
N ALA A 261 14.07 14.55 -12.98
CA ALA A 261 14.85 13.44 -13.54
C ALA A 261 15.96 13.05 -12.56
N VAL A 262 16.11 11.75 -12.28
CA VAL A 262 17.18 11.27 -11.41
C VAL A 262 18.54 11.55 -12.04
N THR A 263 19.49 11.97 -11.21
CA THR A 263 20.89 12.20 -11.57
C THR A 263 21.78 11.60 -10.48
N TRP A 264 22.89 11.01 -10.89
CA TRP A 264 23.96 10.57 -10.00
C TRP A 264 25.03 11.65 -9.83
N GLN A 265 25.03 12.70 -10.64
CA GLN A 265 25.81 13.91 -10.35
C GLN A 265 25.35 14.60 -9.07
N ASP A 266 26.22 15.45 -8.51
CA ASP A 266 25.86 16.30 -7.39
C ASP A 266 24.69 17.22 -7.75
N SER A 267 23.71 17.26 -6.86
CA SER A 267 22.54 18.11 -6.98
C SER A 267 21.99 18.41 -5.59
N PRO A 268 21.55 19.67 -5.33
CA PRO A 268 20.86 20.01 -4.09
C PRO A 268 19.41 19.50 -4.06
N LEU A 269 18.89 19.01 -5.19
CA LEU A 269 17.53 18.48 -5.28
C LEU A 269 17.53 16.97 -5.07
N ALA A 270 16.53 16.51 -4.33
CA ALA A 270 16.26 15.10 -4.14
C ALA A 270 15.03 14.69 -4.97
N PHE A 271 15.04 13.48 -5.52
CA PHE A 271 13.93 12.95 -6.31
C PHE A 271 12.74 12.65 -5.40
N PRO A 272 11.55 13.24 -5.61
CA PRO A 272 10.40 13.09 -4.72
C PRO A 272 9.78 11.69 -4.88
N MET A 273 10.18 10.77 -3.99
CA MET A 273 9.71 9.39 -3.96
C MET A 273 8.41 9.26 -3.17
N VAL A 274 7.29 9.38 -3.87
CA VAL A 274 5.92 9.21 -3.35
C VAL A 274 5.63 7.86 -2.67
N TRP A 275 6.49 6.85 -2.88
CA TRP A 275 6.39 5.53 -2.26
C TRP A 275 7.31 5.36 -1.03
N ASN A 276 8.18 6.31 -0.72
CA ASN A 276 9.16 6.19 0.36
C ASN A 276 8.95 7.26 1.44
N ALA A 277 8.31 6.84 2.54
CA ALA A 277 8.03 7.70 3.69
C ALA A 277 9.27 8.13 4.48
N ALA A 278 10.40 7.42 4.35
CA ALA A 278 11.67 7.81 4.99
C ALA A 278 12.36 8.99 4.27
N GLY A 279 11.79 9.44 3.16
CA GLY A 279 12.29 10.57 2.38
C GLY A 279 13.20 10.15 1.22
N PRO A 280 13.57 11.13 0.37
CA PRO A 280 14.24 10.84 -0.88
C PRO A 280 15.75 10.56 -0.71
N VAL A 281 16.21 9.38 -1.17
CA VAL A 281 17.64 8.99 -1.18
C VAL A 281 18.35 9.21 -2.53
N SER A 282 17.60 9.50 -3.59
CA SER A 282 18.13 9.76 -4.92
C SER A 282 18.19 11.25 -5.21
N ARG A 283 19.24 11.70 -5.90
CA ARG A 283 19.38 13.09 -6.35
C ARG A 283 18.61 13.31 -7.65
N ALA A 284 18.19 14.55 -7.91
CA ALA A 284 17.39 14.89 -9.06
C ALA A 284 17.80 16.19 -9.75
N ARG A 285 17.31 16.39 -10.97
CA ARG A 285 17.29 17.68 -11.68
C ARG A 285 15.85 18.04 -11.98
N ASP A 286 15.49 19.29 -11.74
CA ASP A 286 14.24 19.84 -12.26
C ASP A 286 14.33 19.95 -13.79
N VAL A 287 13.44 19.26 -14.48
CA VAL A 287 13.33 19.25 -15.96
C VAL A 287 11.97 19.80 -16.42
N THR A 288 11.17 20.37 -15.53
CA THR A 288 9.82 20.88 -15.79
C THR A 288 9.79 21.85 -16.97
N GLY A 289 10.74 22.77 -17.02
CA GLY A 289 10.84 23.76 -18.10
C GLY A 289 10.90 23.13 -19.50
N ARG A 290 11.53 21.96 -19.64
CA ARG A 290 11.59 21.24 -20.92
C ARG A 290 10.20 20.77 -21.34
N TYR A 291 9.44 20.14 -20.44
CA TYR A 291 8.10 19.62 -20.75
C TYR A 291 7.10 20.73 -21.07
N ARG A 292 7.19 21.89 -20.43
CA ARG A 292 6.39 23.08 -20.75
C ARG A 292 6.53 23.56 -22.19
N THR A 293 7.62 23.19 -22.88
CA THR A 293 7.86 23.55 -24.28
C THR A 293 7.45 22.48 -25.30
N LEU A 294 7.09 21.26 -24.85
CA LEU A 294 6.85 20.10 -25.72
C LEU A 294 5.39 19.95 -26.20
N SER A 295 4.44 20.71 -25.64
CA SER A 295 3.03 20.63 -26.04
C SER A 295 2.38 22.01 -26.12
N THR A 296 1.37 22.13 -26.97
CA THR A 296 0.42 23.24 -26.93
C THR A 296 -0.43 23.09 -25.66
N ALA A 297 -0.30 24.04 -24.74
CA ALA A 297 -1.19 24.15 -23.59
C ALA A 297 -2.66 24.06 -24.04
N VAL A 298 -3.54 23.54 -23.17
CA VAL A 298 -4.99 23.55 -23.41
C VAL A 298 -5.40 24.99 -23.80
N PRO A 299 -6.06 25.19 -24.97
CA PRO A 299 -6.42 26.52 -25.44
C PRO A 299 -7.24 27.27 -24.38
N ALA A 300 -7.01 28.58 -24.25
CA ALA A 300 -7.75 29.41 -23.31
C ALA A 300 -9.27 29.26 -23.52
N GLY A 301 -10.01 28.96 -22.44
CA GLY A 301 -11.45 28.71 -22.48
C GLY A 301 -11.85 27.27 -22.85
N GLN A 302 -10.90 26.36 -23.03
CA GLN A 302 -11.15 24.91 -23.12
C GLN A 302 -10.73 24.20 -21.84
N VAL A 303 -11.34 23.05 -21.59
CA VAL A 303 -11.01 22.11 -20.51
C VAL A 303 -10.94 20.70 -21.08
N ARG A 304 -10.16 19.84 -20.43
CA ARG A 304 -10.04 18.44 -20.81
C ARG A 304 -10.99 17.59 -19.97
N VAL A 305 -11.84 16.81 -20.64
CA VAL A 305 -12.72 15.83 -19.98
C VAL A 305 -12.06 14.47 -20.09
N TYR A 306 -11.87 13.79 -18.95
CA TYR A 306 -11.23 12.48 -18.85
C TYR A 306 -12.28 11.41 -18.56
N ILE A 307 -12.39 10.38 -19.39
CA ILE A 307 -13.44 9.38 -19.26
C ILE A 307 -12.80 8.04 -18.90
N THR A 308 -13.26 7.48 -17.79
CA THR A 308 -12.91 6.12 -17.35
C THR A 308 -14.16 5.31 -17.09
N VAL A 309 -14.16 4.07 -17.55
CA VAL A 309 -15.20 3.09 -17.23
C VAL A 309 -14.64 2.03 -16.29
N VAL A 310 -15.38 1.77 -15.21
CA VAL A 310 -15.11 0.72 -14.22
C VAL A 310 -16.27 -0.26 -14.21
N ARG A 311 -16.00 -1.56 -14.37
CA ARG A 311 -16.95 -2.67 -14.18
C ARG A 311 -16.41 -3.61 -13.12
N ASP A 312 -17.26 -4.00 -12.17
CA ASP A 312 -16.89 -4.94 -11.09
C ASP A 312 -15.56 -4.55 -10.41
N GLU A 313 -15.44 -3.26 -10.07
CA GLU A 313 -14.26 -2.64 -9.45
C GLU A 313 -12.97 -2.66 -10.29
N GLN A 314 -13.06 -3.09 -11.55
CA GLN A 314 -11.95 -3.09 -12.50
C GLN A 314 -12.18 -2.09 -13.62
N ARG A 315 -11.11 -1.40 -13.98
CA ARG A 315 -11.11 -0.46 -15.10
C ARG A 315 -11.21 -1.24 -16.42
N THR A 316 -12.19 -0.93 -17.28
CA THR A 316 -12.41 -1.64 -18.55
C THR A 316 -12.30 -0.74 -19.78
N ALA A 317 -11.92 -1.36 -20.90
CA ALA A 317 -11.78 -0.70 -22.19
C ALA A 317 -13.09 -0.81 -22.97
N GLU A 318 -13.85 0.28 -23.02
CA GLU A 318 -15.20 0.32 -23.58
C GLU A 318 -15.31 1.41 -24.65
N PRO A 319 -15.97 1.14 -25.79
CA PRO A 319 -16.43 2.17 -26.70
C PRO A 319 -17.23 3.28 -26.02
N VAL A 320 -16.83 4.53 -26.23
CA VAL A 320 -17.51 5.73 -25.72
C VAL A 320 -17.75 6.76 -26.83
N VAL A 321 -18.91 7.43 -26.75
CA VAL A 321 -19.27 8.59 -27.57
C VAL A 321 -19.62 9.75 -26.63
N VAL A 322 -19.06 10.92 -26.90
CA VAL A 322 -19.30 12.15 -26.14
C VAL A 322 -20.03 13.12 -27.04
N SER A 323 -21.18 13.62 -26.60
CA SER A 323 -22.00 14.58 -27.32
C SER A 323 -22.31 15.82 -26.48
N ASP A 324 -22.73 16.91 -27.13
CA ASP A 324 -23.26 18.08 -26.45
C ASP A 324 -24.73 17.89 -26.04
N ALA A 325 -25.28 18.87 -25.32
CA ALA A 325 -26.68 18.87 -24.89
C ALA A 325 -27.71 18.80 -26.05
N HIS A 326 -27.29 18.96 -27.30
CA HIS A 326 -28.14 18.91 -28.50
C HIS A 326 -27.95 17.59 -29.27
N GLY A 327 -27.21 16.64 -28.70
CA GLY A 327 -26.93 15.33 -29.29
C GLY A 327 -25.87 15.36 -30.40
N ARG A 328 -25.15 16.49 -30.59
CA ARG A 328 -24.06 16.56 -31.55
C ARG A 328 -22.82 15.91 -30.97
N GLU A 329 -22.22 14.99 -31.70
CA GLU A 329 -20.99 14.34 -31.28
C GLU A 329 -19.82 15.34 -31.20
N LEU A 330 -19.15 15.35 -30.05
CA LEU A 330 -17.93 16.09 -29.76
C LEU A 330 -16.69 15.19 -29.91
N GLY A 331 -16.84 13.88 -29.69
CA GLY A 331 -15.77 12.90 -29.92
C GLY A 331 -16.20 11.47 -29.60
N ARG A 332 -15.41 10.50 -30.06
CA ARG A 332 -15.60 9.07 -29.77
C ARG A 332 -14.26 8.37 -29.59
N GLY A 333 -14.26 7.26 -28.86
CA GLY A 333 -13.06 6.44 -28.68
C GLY A 333 -13.32 5.22 -27.81
N THR A 334 -12.26 4.70 -27.21
CA THR A 334 -12.31 3.55 -26.28
C THR A 334 -11.62 3.94 -25.00
N THR A 335 -12.24 3.70 -23.84
CA THR A 335 -11.59 3.90 -22.54
C THR A 335 -10.42 2.94 -22.37
N LYS A 336 -9.52 3.22 -21.43
CA LYS A 336 -8.39 2.32 -21.12
C LYS A 336 -8.77 1.41 -19.96
N ASP A 337 -8.23 0.19 -19.95
CA ASP A 337 -8.39 -0.78 -18.86
C ASP A 337 -7.21 -0.77 -17.87
N GLU A 338 -7.21 -1.70 -16.93
CA GLU A 338 -6.19 -1.84 -15.87
C GLU A 338 -4.77 -2.12 -16.35
N ARG A 339 -4.57 -2.43 -17.65
CA ARG A 339 -3.23 -2.60 -18.26
C ARG A 339 -2.56 -1.29 -18.64
N PHE A 340 -3.28 -0.18 -18.53
CA PHE A 340 -2.76 1.17 -18.78
C PHE A 340 -2.59 1.90 -17.46
N ASP A 341 -1.70 2.90 -17.44
CA ASP A 341 -1.51 3.75 -16.27
C ASP A 341 -2.85 4.27 -15.74
N ALA A 342 -2.96 4.38 -14.41
CA ALA A 342 -4.19 4.83 -13.76
C ALA A 342 -4.62 6.23 -14.22
N ASN A 343 -3.66 7.03 -14.70
CA ASN A 343 -3.83 8.38 -15.22
C ASN A 343 -3.98 8.46 -16.75
N ASP A 344 -3.76 7.37 -17.49
CA ASP A 344 -3.97 7.30 -18.95
C ASP A 344 -5.44 7.08 -19.25
N HIS A 345 -6.23 8.15 -19.44
CA HIS A 345 -7.65 8.06 -19.79
C HIS A 345 -7.93 8.39 -21.25
N PHE A 346 -9.07 7.91 -21.76
CA PHE A 346 -9.66 8.54 -22.94
C PHE A 346 -10.01 9.99 -22.58
N SER A 347 -9.62 10.96 -23.42
CA SER A 347 -9.91 12.36 -23.14
C SER A 347 -10.22 13.17 -24.40
N LEU A 348 -10.95 14.26 -24.22
CA LEU A 348 -11.27 15.24 -25.25
C LEU A 348 -11.21 16.66 -24.69
N LEU A 349 -10.91 17.63 -25.56
CA LEU A 349 -11.00 19.04 -25.24
C LEU A 349 -12.39 19.57 -25.59
N VAL A 350 -12.99 20.29 -24.65
CA VAL A 350 -14.31 20.91 -24.80
C VAL A 350 -14.29 22.32 -24.21
N PRO A 351 -15.12 23.26 -24.70
CA PRO A 351 -15.22 24.59 -24.09
C PRO A 351 -15.67 24.50 -22.62
N GLU A 352 -15.06 25.31 -21.75
CA GLU A 352 -15.42 25.43 -20.33
C GLU A 352 -16.91 25.81 -20.19
N GLY A 353 -17.63 25.11 -19.31
CA GLY A 353 -19.07 25.27 -19.08
C GLY A 353 -19.96 24.46 -20.03
N THR A 354 -19.41 23.72 -21.00
CA THR A 354 -20.21 22.90 -21.92
C THR A 354 -20.85 21.73 -21.19
N ALA A 355 -22.16 21.55 -21.34
CA ALA A 355 -22.84 20.32 -20.91
C ALA A 355 -22.54 19.19 -21.91
N VAL A 356 -21.92 18.12 -21.43
CA VAL A 356 -21.54 16.94 -22.22
C VAL A 356 -22.31 15.71 -21.74
N LEU A 357 -22.71 14.88 -22.69
CA LEU A 357 -23.34 13.58 -22.48
C LEU A 357 -22.36 12.49 -22.96
N VAL A 358 -21.95 11.61 -22.05
CA VAL A 358 -21.10 10.45 -22.35
C VAL A 358 -22.00 9.23 -22.49
N SER A 359 -21.87 8.50 -23.59
CA SER A 359 -22.57 7.24 -23.88
C SER A 359 -21.56 6.11 -24.03
N VAL A 360 -21.76 5.03 -23.28
CA VAL A 360 -20.91 3.83 -23.29
C VAL A 360 -21.61 2.72 -24.07
N ASN A 361 -20.89 1.99 -24.92
CA ASN A 361 -21.39 0.83 -25.69
C ASN A 361 -22.72 1.09 -26.43
N GLY A 362 -22.84 2.22 -27.11
CA GLY A 362 -24.03 2.53 -27.90
C GLY A 362 -25.27 2.83 -27.07
N GLY A 363 -25.11 3.24 -25.81
CA GLY A 363 -26.21 3.63 -24.92
C GLY A 363 -26.54 2.61 -23.83
N GLU A 364 -25.70 1.59 -23.64
CA GLU A 364 -25.78 0.66 -22.51
C GLU A 364 -25.85 1.43 -21.19
N ALA A 365 -25.12 2.54 -21.09
CA ALA A 365 -25.26 3.50 -20.02
C ALA A 365 -24.81 4.90 -20.46
N THR A 366 -25.38 5.93 -19.83
CA THR A 366 -25.13 7.33 -20.18
C THR A 366 -24.94 8.20 -18.93
N MET A 367 -24.15 9.27 -19.06
CA MET A 367 -23.93 10.25 -17.99
C MET A 367 -23.82 11.66 -18.56
N SER A 368 -24.53 12.60 -17.94
CA SER A 368 -24.40 14.02 -18.24
C SER A 368 -23.51 14.71 -17.20
N MET A 369 -22.65 15.63 -17.65
CA MET A 369 -21.85 16.49 -16.78
C MET A 369 -21.63 17.86 -17.43
N THR A 370 -21.19 18.82 -16.64
CA THR A 370 -20.69 20.09 -17.16
C THR A 370 -19.17 20.06 -17.17
N ALA A 371 -18.56 20.33 -18.31
CA ALA A 371 -17.13 20.41 -18.45
C ALA A 371 -16.60 21.62 -17.68
N THR A 372 -15.89 21.38 -16.58
CA THR A 372 -15.28 22.43 -15.75
C THR A 372 -13.79 22.17 -15.61
N LYS A 373 -13.05 23.13 -15.02
CA LYS A 373 -11.63 22.96 -14.65
C LYS A 373 -11.42 22.02 -13.45
N ASP A 374 -12.48 21.42 -12.92
CA ASP A 374 -12.40 20.50 -11.80
C ASP A 374 -11.84 19.12 -12.26
N PRO A 375 -10.80 18.60 -11.59
CA PRO A 375 -10.19 17.31 -11.91
C PRO A 375 -11.07 16.08 -11.67
N THR A 376 -12.18 16.21 -10.95
CA THR A 376 -13.04 15.08 -10.55
C THR A 376 -14.05 14.65 -11.62
N THR A 377 -14.08 15.34 -12.77
CA THR A 377 -15.20 15.27 -13.71
C THR A 377 -15.03 14.15 -14.76
N ALA A 378 -15.27 12.89 -14.34
CA ALA A 378 -15.97 11.81 -15.08
C ALA A 378 -15.45 10.39 -14.78
N HIS A 379 -15.68 9.93 -13.54
CA HIS A 379 -15.56 8.52 -13.20
C HIS A 379 -16.90 7.80 -13.45
N PHE A 380 -16.92 6.86 -14.40
CA PHE A 380 -18.07 6.01 -14.67
C PHE A 380 -17.91 4.69 -13.91
N VAL A 381 -18.86 4.37 -13.01
CA VAL A 381 -18.92 3.10 -12.30
C VAL A 381 -20.15 2.32 -12.78
N LEU A 382 -19.94 1.31 -13.62
CA LEU A 382 -20.95 0.33 -13.99
C LEU A 382 -20.94 -0.82 -12.98
N LYS A 383 -22.04 -0.96 -12.24
CA LYS A 383 -22.30 -2.15 -11.43
C LYS A 383 -23.11 -3.14 -12.27
N SER A 384 -22.69 -4.41 -12.30
CA SER A 384 -23.30 -5.51 -13.06
C SER A 384 -24.79 -5.76 -12.78
N SER A 385 -25.39 -5.11 -11.78
CA SER A 385 -26.82 -5.23 -11.46
C SER A 385 -27.76 -4.32 -12.26
N ALA A 386 -27.30 -3.64 -13.31
CA ALA A 386 -28.11 -2.67 -14.05
C ALA A 386 -28.21 -2.95 -15.56
N LEU A 387 -28.43 -4.20 -15.97
CA LEU A 387 -28.93 -4.51 -17.31
C LEU A 387 -30.14 -5.47 -17.25
N PRO A 388 -31.28 -5.10 -17.87
CA PRO A 388 -32.32 -6.06 -18.21
C PRO A 388 -31.79 -7.04 -19.28
N ALA A 389 -32.25 -8.28 -19.24
CA ALA A 389 -31.91 -9.28 -20.24
C ALA A 389 -32.23 -8.80 -21.67
N PRO A 390 -31.35 -9.05 -22.66
CA PRO A 390 -31.61 -8.69 -24.04
C PRO A 390 -32.62 -9.67 -24.67
N GLY A 391 -33.80 -9.18 -25.02
CA GLY A 391 -34.73 -9.87 -25.90
C GLY A 391 -36.21 -9.68 -25.57
N ALA A 392 -36.80 -8.59 -26.08
CA ALA A 392 -38.15 -8.58 -26.64
C ALA A 392 -38.45 -7.17 -27.18
N VAL A 393 -38.28 -6.98 -28.49
CA VAL A 393 -38.94 -5.92 -29.24
C VAL A 393 -40.32 -6.45 -29.63
N GLY A 394 -41.36 -5.68 -29.31
CA GLY A 394 -42.68 -5.56 -29.95
C GLY A 394 -43.43 -6.81 -30.44
N ASP A 395 -44.66 -7.01 -29.97
CA ASP A 395 -45.85 -6.71 -30.79
C ASP A 395 -47.16 -6.96 -30.02
N ASP A 396 -48.14 -6.09 -30.30
CA ASP A 396 -49.54 -6.17 -29.86
C ASP A 396 -50.26 -7.41 -30.44
N ALA A 397 -51.07 -8.11 -29.63
CA ALA A 397 -52.43 -8.56 -29.98
C ALA A 397 -53.02 -9.55 -28.95
N GLN A 398 -54.23 -9.24 -28.46
CA GLN A 398 -55.38 -10.11 -28.14
C GLN A 398 -55.17 -11.52 -27.56
N GLY A 399 -55.81 -11.79 -26.41
CA GLY A 399 -56.19 -13.16 -26.03
C GLY A 399 -56.59 -13.29 -24.56
N ALA A 400 -57.78 -13.84 -24.33
CA ALA A 400 -58.48 -13.88 -23.05
C ALA A 400 -58.16 -15.14 -22.20
N ALA A 401 -58.62 -15.04 -20.94
CA ALA A 401 -59.11 -16.10 -20.04
C ALA A 401 -58.15 -16.80 -19.05
N ASP A 402 -58.61 -16.78 -17.79
CA ASP A 402 -58.55 -17.80 -16.70
C ASP A 402 -57.16 -18.24 -16.18
N ASP A 403 -56.83 -18.34 -14.88
CA ASP A 403 -57.53 -18.49 -13.59
C ASP A 403 -56.43 -18.34 -12.47
N PRO A 404 -56.60 -18.72 -11.18
CA PRO A 404 -57.47 -18.25 -10.11
C PRO A 404 -56.73 -17.43 -9.03
N ARG A 405 -57.49 -16.65 -8.26
CA ARG A 405 -57.08 -16.11 -6.95
C ARG A 405 -57.03 -17.21 -5.88
N PRO A 406 -56.18 -17.06 -4.85
CA PRO A 406 -56.61 -17.32 -3.48
C PRO A 406 -56.68 -16.04 -2.64
N SER A 407 -57.42 -16.19 -1.56
CA SER A 407 -58.13 -15.21 -0.77
C SER A 407 -57.28 -14.21 0.00
N ALA A 408 -57.89 -13.04 0.17
CA ALA A 408 -57.55 -12.04 1.17
C ALA A 408 -57.67 -12.61 2.60
N ASP A 409 -56.62 -12.45 3.39
CA ASP A 409 -56.69 -11.83 4.72
C ASP A 409 -55.28 -11.36 5.12
N ASP A 410 -55.17 -10.39 6.03
CA ASP A 410 -53.94 -9.79 6.58
C ASP A 410 -53.28 -8.60 5.83
N SER A 411 -54.08 -7.70 5.27
CA SER A 411 -53.63 -6.31 4.98
C SER A 411 -54.29 -5.28 5.90
N LYS A 412 -54.04 -5.38 7.20
CA LYS A 412 -54.24 -4.27 8.15
C LYS A 412 -53.16 -4.25 9.23
N ARG A 413 -52.02 -3.60 8.93
CA ARG A 413 -51.23 -2.76 9.87
C ARG A 413 -50.02 -2.13 9.15
N SER A 414 -50.27 -1.09 8.37
CA SER A 414 -49.23 -0.12 8.02
C SER A 414 -49.83 1.24 7.65
N ALA A 415 -50.35 1.95 8.65
CA ALA A 415 -50.47 3.41 8.62
C ALA A 415 -50.75 3.88 10.05
N GLY A 416 -49.70 4.31 10.73
CA GLY A 416 -49.80 4.84 12.08
C GLY A 416 -48.43 5.30 12.55
N GLY A 417 -48.05 6.52 12.15
CA GLY A 417 -46.94 7.23 12.78
C GLY A 417 -47.20 7.32 14.28
N THR A 418 -46.39 6.61 15.06
CA THR A 418 -46.25 6.83 16.49
C THR A 418 -44.81 7.26 16.69
N ALA A 419 -44.61 8.43 17.29
CA ALA A 419 -43.30 8.78 17.83
C ALA A 419 -42.88 7.64 18.74
N ASP A 420 -41.79 6.95 18.39
CA ASP A 420 -41.27 5.84 19.17
C ASP A 420 -40.92 6.41 20.56
N LYS A 421 -41.69 6.03 21.58
CA LYS A 421 -41.46 6.56 22.94
C LYS A 421 -40.05 6.18 23.35
N SER A 422 -39.24 7.17 23.72
CA SER A 422 -37.88 6.94 24.19
C SER A 422 -37.88 5.91 25.32
N LEU A 423 -36.97 4.94 25.24
CA LEU A 423 -36.86 3.87 26.24
C LEU A 423 -36.22 4.43 27.53
N THR A 424 -36.68 3.94 28.67
CA THR A 424 -35.95 4.12 29.94
C THR A 424 -34.70 3.23 29.95
N LYS A 425 -33.70 3.56 30.79
CA LYS A 425 -32.49 2.73 31.01
C LYS A 425 -32.83 1.26 31.26
N ALA A 426 -33.77 0.99 32.18
CA ALA A 426 -34.18 -0.37 32.50
C ALA A 426 -34.88 -1.09 31.34
N ALA A 427 -35.68 -0.37 30.55
CA ALA A 427 -36.35 -0.92 29.36
C ALA A 427 -35.34 -1.24 28.25
N ALA A 428 -34.37 -0.36 28.01
CA ALA A 428 -33.27 -0.57 27.06
C ALA A 428 -32.44 -1.80 27.45
N GLU A 429 -32.04 -1.93 28.72
CA GLU A 429 -31.29 -3.11 29.19
C GLU A 429 -32.07 -4.42 29.04
N LYS A 430 -33.36 -4.42 29.34
CA LYS A 430 -34.23 -5.60 29.11
C LYS A 430 -34.34 -5.91 27.62
N LEU A 431 -34.47 -4.87 26.78
CA LEU A 431 -34.55 -5.03 25.34
C LEU A 431 -33.25 -5.57 24.74
N LYS A 432 -32.09 -5.08 25.19
CA LYS A 432 -30.76 -5.55 24.76
C LYS A 432 -30.65 -7.06 24.91
N ARG A 433 -30.99 -7.58 26.10
CA ARG A 433 -31.00 -9.03 26.38
C ARG A 433 -31.98 -9.79 25.49
N SER A 434 -33.18 -9.25 25.26
CA SER A 434 -34.19 -9.89 24.40
C SER A 434 -33.76 -9.92 22.93
N LEU A 435 -33.19 -8.83 22.40
CA LEU A 435 -32.71 -8.73 21.02
C LEU A 435 -31.56 -9.70 20.78
N TRP A 436 -30.59 -9.75 21.70
CA TRP A 436 -29.51 -10.74 21.64
C TRP A 436 -30.04 -12.17 21.66
N SER A 437 -30.95 -12.51 22.58
CA SER A 437 -31.54 -13.85 22.64
C SER A 437 -32.23 -14.22 21.33
N ALA A 438 -33.00 -13.31 20.73
CA ALA A 438 -33.70 -13.56 19.47
C ALA A 438 -32.73 -13.72 18.30
N TYR A 439 -31.71 -12.85 18.21
CA TYR A 439 -30.65 -12.93 17.21
C TYR A 439 -29.88 -14.24 17.31
N ALA A 440 -29.48 -14.62 18.53
CA ALA A 440 -28.73 -15.85 18.76
C ALA A 440 -29.55 -17.09 18.38
N SER A 441 -30.81 -17.18 18.82
CA SER A 441 -31.70 -18.28 18.45
C SER A 441 -31.92 -18.40 16.94
N LYS A 442 -32.04 -17.27 16.23
CA LYS A 442 -32.23 -17.25 14.78
C LYS A 442 -31.00 -17.73 14.00
N ASN A 443 -29.81 -17.25 14.38
CA ASN A 443 -28.60 -17.41 13.57
C ASN A 443 -27.75 -18.63 13.95
N LYS A 444 -27.87 -19.14 15.20
CA LYS A 444 -26.99 -20.20 15.73
C LYS A 444 -26.97 -21.48 14.89
N LYS A 445 -28.10 -21.90 14.31
CA LYS A 445 -28.15 -23.12 13.48
C LYS A 445 -27.34 -22.97 12.20
N ALA A 446 -27.46 -21.83 11.51
CA ALA A 446 -26.72 -21.56 10.28
C ALA A 446 -25.22 -21.39 10.56
N ALA A 447 -24.87 -20.59 11.57
CA ALA A 447 -23.50 -20.42 12.04
C ALA A 447 -22.84 -21.77 12.38
N LYS A 448 -23.57 -22.65 13.09
CA LYS A 448 -23.08 -23.99 13.43
C LYS A 448 -22.82 -24.83 12.18
N ALA A 449 -23.77 -24.87 11.24
CA ALA A 449 -23.62 -25.66 10.02
C ALA A 449 -22.43 -25.19 9.16
N GLU A 450 -22.17 -23.88 9.12
CA GLU A 450 -21.07 -23.31 8.37
C GLU A 450 -19.71 -23.57 9.03
N LEU A 451 -19.61 -23.40 10.35
CA LEU A 451 -18.39 -23.79 11.10
C LEU A 451 -18.07 -25.28 10.93
N GLU A 452 -19.09 -26.16 10.99
CA GLU A 452 -18.94 -27.60 10.80
C GLU A 452 -18.58 -27.98 9.34
N SER A 453 -18.82 -27.08 8.37
CA SER A 453 -18.38 -27.29 6.98
C SER A 453 -16.88 -27.12 6.77
N GLY A 454 -16.19 -26.49 7.73
CA GLY A 454 -14.75 -26.21 7.64
C GLY A 454 -14.40 -25.02 6.72
N ALA A 455 -15.39 -24.21 6.31
CA ALA A 455 -15.14 -22.99 5.54
C ALA A 455 -16.20 -21.93 5.83
N LEU A 456 -15.78 -20.66 5.94
CA LEU A 456 -16.65 -19.50 6.11
C LEU A 456 -16.77 -18.72 4.79
N GLN A 457 -17.96 -18.19 4.53
CA GLN A 457 -18.22 -17.36 3.36
C GLN A 457 -18.69 -15.96 3.76
N ALA A 458 -18.01 -14.94 3.25
CA ALA A 458 -18.41 -13.54 3.39
C ALA A 458 -17.83 -12.74 2.23
N ASP A 459 -18.57 -11.71 1.79
CA ASP A 459 -18.11 -10.75 0.78
C ASP A 459 -17.57 -11.41 -0.51
N GLY A 460 -18.25 -12.46 -0.98
CA GLY A 460 -17.86 -13.21 -2.18
C GLY A 460 -16.63 -14.12 -2.03
N ALA A 461 -15.97 -14.14 -0.87
CA ALA A 461 -14.80 -14.96 -0.59
C ALA A 461 -15.13 -16.16 0.30
N THR A 462 -14.32 -17.22 0.17
CA THR A 462 -14.39 -18.42 1.02
C THR A 462 -13.08 -18.60 1.78
N MET A 463 -13.15 -18.70 3.11
CA MET A 463 -12.02 -18.89 4.00
C MET A 463 -12.12 -20.26 4.67
N PRO A 464 -11.33 -21.26 4.25
CA PRO A 464 -11.23 -22.52 4.97
C PRO A 464 -10.77 -22.26 6.41
N ILE A 465 -11.34 -23.01 7.35
CA ILE A 465 -11.00 -22.91 8.76
C ILE A 465 -10.77 -24.28 9.36
N TRP A 466 -9.82 -24.34 10.29
CA TRP A 466 -9.68 -25.43 11.22
C TRP A 466 -9.79 -24.86 12.63
N PHE A 467 -10.44 -25.58 13.54
CA PHE A 467 -10.50 -25.17 14.93
C PHE A 467 -10.53 -26.35 15.89
N ALA A 468 -10.08 -26.10 17.11
CA ALA A 468 -10.12 -27.03 18.23
C ALA A 468 -10.61 -26.32 19.50
N ILE A 469 -11.24 -27.08 20.39
CA ILE A 469 -11.77 -26.59 21.67
C ILE A 469 -10.96 -27.21 22.80
N HIS A 470 -10.42 -26.35 23.67
CA HIS A 470 -9.59 -26.75 24.79
C HIS A 470 -10.25 -26.38 26.11
N GLY A 471 -9.99 -27.19 27.14
CA GLY A 471 -10.40 -26.93 28.51
C GLY A 471 -11.92 -26.87 28.76
N ALA A 472 -12.25 -26.77 30.04
CA ALA A 472 -13.62 -26.52 30.48
C ALA A 472 -14.01 -25.07 30.20
N LYS A 473 -15.23 -24.86 29.69
CA LYS A 473 -15.76 -23.52 29.42
C LYS A 473 -15.89 -22.71 30.73
N PRO A 474 -15.29 -21.52 30.83
CA PRO A 474 -15.51 -20.61 31.96
C PRO A 474 -16.95 -20.09 32.03
N LYS A 475 -17.36 -19.63 33.23
CA LYS A 475 -18.69 -19.01 33.42
C LYS A 475 -18.94 -17.81 32.50
N GLY A 476 -17.89 -17.05 32.21
CA GLY A 476 -17.95 -15.85 31.35
C GLY A 476 -17.78 -16.13 29.85
N GLY A 477 -17.80 -17.38 29.41
CA GLY A 477 -17.54 -17.77 28.02
C GLY A 477 -16.08 -18.13 27.76
N ARG A 478 -15.83 -18.74 26.60
CA ARG A 478 -14.50 -19.21 26.16
C ARG A 478 -13.65 -18.06 25.62
N SER A 479 -12.34 -18.13 25.75
CA SER A 479 -11.45 -17.31 24.91
C SER A 479 -11.44 -17.81 23.46
N LEU A 480 -11.13 -16.94 22.50
CA LEU A 480 -10.94 -17.28 21.09
C LEU A 480 -9.56 -16.82 20.65
N TRP A 481 -8.79 -17.69 20.00
CA TRP A 481 -7.47 -17.35 19.47
C TRP A 481 -7.40 -17.72 18.01
N ILE A 482 -7.04 -16.73 17.21
CA ILE A 482 -6.99 -16.81 15.76
C ILE A 482 -5.52 -16.80 15.35
N SER A 483 -5.09 -17.80 14.59
CA SER A 483 -3.70 -17.99 14.22
C SER A 483 -3.54 -18.06 12.70
N MET A 484 -3.00 -17.00 12.10
CA MET A 484 -2.90 -16.79 10.65
C MET A 484 -1.57 -17.30 10.10
N HIS A 485 -1.64 -18.02 8.98
CA HIS A 485 -0.47 -18.61 8.33
C HIS A 485 0.34 -17.59 7.50
N GLY A 486 1.61 -17.91 7.27
CA GLY A 486 2.49 -17.19 6.33
C GLY A 486 2.35 -17.68 4.88
N GLY A 487 3.24 -17.24 3.98
CA GLY A 487 3.25 -17.72 2.58
C GLY A 487 2.74 -16.73 1.53
N GLY A 488 2.66 -15.44 1.84
CA GLY A 488 2.26 -14.41 0.89
C GLY A 488 3.02 -14.45 -0.42
N GLY A 489 2.27 -14.57 -1.53
CA GLY A 489 2.80 -14.64 -2.89
C GLY A 489 3.44 -15.98 -3.24
N ALA A 490 3.42 -16.95 -2.32
CA ALA A 490 3.91 -18.30 -2.58
C ALA A 490 2.84 -19.16 -3.30
N PRO A 491 3.25 -20.24 -3.98
CA PRO A 491 2.30 -21.20 -4.54
C PRO A 491 1.32 -21.73 -3.49
N LYS A 492 0.14 -22.14 -3.97
CA LYS A 492 -0.94 -22.65 -3.13
C LYS A 492 -0.48 -23.77 -2.19
N GLU A 493 0.35 -24.69 -2.66
CA GLU A 493 0.84 -25.82 -1.88
C GLU A 493 1.68 -25.37 -0.68
N VAL A 494 2.40 -24.26 -0.81
CA VAL A 494 3.17 -23.66 0.28
C VAL A 494 2.21 -23.01 1.28
N ASN A 495 1.22 -22.24 0.82
CA ASN A 495 0.21 -21.64 1.70
C ASN A 495 -0.59 -22.69 2.49
N ASP A 496 -1.01 -23.77 1.81
CA ASP A 496 -1.72 -24.87 2.44
C ASP A 496 -0.84 -25.57 3.48
N GLN A 497 0.46 -25.79 3.21
CA GLN A 497 1.40 -26.34 4.18
C GLN A 497 1.65 -25.39 5.37
N GLN A 498 1.73 -24.08 5.14
CA GLN A 498 1.84 -23.10 6.22
C GLN A 498 0.57 -23.08 7.09
N TRP A 499 -0.60 -23.23 6.47
CA TRP A 499 -1.86 -23.39 7.21
C TRP A 499 -1.86 -24.65 8.08
N GLU A 500 -1.39 -25.80 7.58
CA GLU A 500 -1.24 -27.01 8.40
C GLU A 500 -0.31 -26.79 9.59
N ASN A 501 0.81 -26.08 9.41
CA ASN A 501 1.72 -25.74 10.51
C ASN A 501 1.03 -24.85 11.56
N GLN A 502 0.25 -23.88 11.11
CA GLN A 502 -0.41 -22.91 11.97
C GLN A 502 -1.49 -23.54 12.87
N LYS A 503 -2.08 -24.68 12.48
CA LYS A 503 -3.03 -25.43 13.33
C LYS A 503 -2.44 -25.85 14.67
N HIS A 504 -1.12 -25.99 14.76
CA HIS A 504 -0.45 -26.51 15.96
C HIS A 504 0.62 -25.56 16.52
N LEU A 505 0.90 -24.44 15.86
CA LEU A 505 2.03 -23.58 16.22
C LEU A 505 1.95 -23.06 17.67
N TYR A 506 0.80 -22.53 18.06
CA TYR A 506 0.54 -22.01 19.42
C TYR A 506 -0.53 -22.79 20.20
N ASP A 507 -1.02 -23.89 19.63
CA ASP A 507 -1.88 -24.86 20.33
C ASP A 507 -1.03 -25.77 21.24
N MET A 508 -0.42 -25.17 22.27
CA MET A 508 0.56 -25.82 23.13
C MET A 508 0.23 -25.57 24.61
N PRO A 509 -0.15 -26.60 25.39
CA PRO A 509 -0.40 -26.45 26.83
C PRO A 509 0.85 -25.93 27.59
N GLY A 510 0.71 -24.80 28.29
CA GLY A 510 1.73 -24.26 29.21
C GLY A 510 2.91 -23.51 28.58
N LYS A 511 2.97 -23.39 27.25
CA LYS A 511 3.95 -22.54 26.53
C LYS A 511 3.32 -21.73 25.39
N GLY A 512 2.15 -22.14 24.91
CA GLY A 512 1.17 -21.31 24.19
C GLY A 512 -0.13 -21.26 24.99
N PHE A 513 -1.25 -20.87 24.35
CA PHE A 513 -2.63 -20.83 24.88
C PHE A 513 -2.76 -20.91 26.41
N VAL A 514 -2.34 -19.84 27.09
CA VAL A 514 -2.00 -19.86 28.52
C VAL A 514 -3.21 -20.03 29.44
N ALA A 515 -4.42 -19.81 28.94
CA ALA A 515 -5.64 -19.98 29.73
C ALA A 515 -6.01 -21.46 29.98
N GLY A 516 -5.40 -22.42 29.26
CA GLY A 516 -5.78 -23.84 29.31
C GLY A 516 -7.24 -24.10 28.87
N GLU A 517 -7.94 -23.08 28.38
CA GLU A 517 -9.31 -23.10 27.90
C GLU A 517 -9.51 -22.11 26.77
N GLY A 518 -10.24 -22.50 25.73
CA GLY A 518 -10.71 -21.61 24.67
C GLY A 518 -10.95 -22.34 23.35
N VAL A 519 -11.23 -21.57 22.31
CA VAL A 519 -11.30 -22.04 20.92
C VAL A 519 -10.04 -21.57 20.19
N TYR A 520 -9.23 -22.48 19.68
CA TYR A 520 -8.12 -22.17 18.79
C TYR A 520 -8.56 -22.33 17.34
N VAL A 521 -8.29 -21.34 16.50
CA VAL A 521 -8.70 -21.32 15.10
C VAL A 521 -7.50 -20.98 14.23
N ALA A 522 -7.26 -21.81 13.22
CA ALA A 522 -6.34 -21.51 12.13
C ALA A 522 -7.16 -21.31 10.85
N PRO A 523 -7.39 -20.08 10.39
CA PRO A 523 -7.94 -19.82 9.05
C PRO A 523 -6.86 -20.03 7.97
N ARG A 524 -7.29 -20.45 6.78
CA ARG A 524 -6.53 -20.37 5.53
C ARG A 524 -7.03 -19.19 4.73
N ALA A 525 -6.16 -18.26 4.34
CA ALA A 525 -6.60 -17.09 3.60
C ALA A 525 -7.27 -17.49 2.28
N PRO A 526 -8.30 -16.75 1.82
CA PRO A 526 -8.98 -17.07 0.57
C PRO A 526 -8.07 -17.07 -0.66
N THR A 527 -7.03 -16.22 -0.66
CA THR A 527 -6.09 -16.04 -1.77
C THR A 527 -4.66 -16.39 -1.37
N ASP A 528 -3.80 -16.61 -2.38
CA ASP A 528 -2.37 -16.91 -2.22
C ASP A 528 -1.48 -15.70 -2.60
N THR A 529 -2.07 -14.51 -2.73
CA THR A 529 -1.34 -13.30 -3.13
C THR A 529 -0.42 -12.80 -2.00
N TRP A 530 0.49 -11.88 -2.33
CA TRP A 530 1.40 -11.30 -1.33
C TRP A 530 0.66 -10.61 -0.18
N ASN A 531 -0.53 -10.06 -0.44
CA ASN A 531 -1.38 -9.35 0.52
C ASN A 531 -2.59 -10.19 1.00
N LEU A 532 -2.47 -11.52 1.08
CA LEU A 532 -3.58 -12.45 1.34
C LEU A 532 -4.46 -12.11 2.57
N TRP A 533 -3.90 -11.45 3.59
CA TRP A 533 -4.61 -11.06 4.82
C TRP A 533 -5.03 -9.59 4.86
N HIS A 534 -4.78 -8.83 3.79
CA HIS A 534 -5.05 -7.40 3.69
C HIS A 534 -6.14 -7.05 2.65
N GLN A 535 -6.78 -8.03 2.02
CA GLN A 535 -7.84 -7.75 1.06
C GLN A 535 -9.16 -7.37 1.75
N SER A 536 -10.00 -6.57 1.08
CA SER A 536 -11.26 -6.05 1.65
C SER A 536 -12.17 -7.10 2.26
N HIS A 537 -12.28 -8.28 1.64
CA HIS A 537 -13.13 -9.37 2.12
C HIS A 537 -12.67 -10.01 3.44
N ILE A 538 -11.42 -9.78 3.85
CA ILE A 538 -10.83 -10.40 5.05
C ILE A 538 -11.55 -9.94 6.32
N ASP A 539 -11.93 -8.66 6.40
CA ASP A 539 -12.60 -8.09 7.57
C ASP A 539 -13.98 -8.70 7.76
N ALA A 540 -14.73 -8.84 6.67
CA ALA A 540 -16.04 -9.47 6.67
C ALA A 540 -15.95 -10.94 7.13
N LEU A 541 -14.92 -11.65 6.69
CA LEU A 541 -14.65 -13.03 7.10
C LEU A 541 -14.26 -13.14 8.58
N PHE A 542 -13.41 -12.27 9.10
CA PHE A 542 -13.06 -12.26 10.52
C PHE A 542 -14.21 -11.82 11.42
N ALA A 543 -14.95 -10.78 11.03
CA ALA A 543 -16.17 -10.37 11.73
C ALA A 543 -17.19 -11.52 11.75
N LYS A 544 -17.33 -12.28 10.66
CA LYS A 544 -18.18 -13.46 10.61
C LYS A 544 -17.67 -14.60 11.50
N LEU A 545 -16.38 -14.93 11.43
CA LEU A 545 -15.74 -15.95 12.27
C LEU A 545 -16.00 -15.68 13.75
N ILE A 546 -15.74 -14.45 14.21
CA ILE A 546 -15.90 -14.06 15.62
C ILE A 546 -17.36 -14.18 16.04
N ARG A 547 -18.30 -13.64 15.23
CA ARG A 547 -19.75 -13.76 15.50
C ARG A 547 -20.20 -15.21 15.62
N ASP A 548 -19.79 -16.05 14.68
CA ASP A 548 -20.22 -17.45 14.65
C ASP A 548 -19.64 -18.23 15.84
N MET A 549 -18.41 -17.92 16.25
CA MET A 549 -17.78 -18.48 17.46
C MET A 549 -18.49 -18.03 18.74
N ILE A 550 -18.95 -16.78 18.84
CA ILE A 550 -19.79 -16.30 19.96
C ILE A 550 -21.10 -17.09 20.01
N LEU A 551 -21.78 -17.25 18.87
CA LEU A 551 -23.09 -17.91 18.79
C LEU A 551 -23.04 -19.42 19.13
N VAL A 552 -22.02 -20.10 18.61
CA VAL A 552 -21.95 -21.57 18.63
C VAL A 552 -21.15 -22.07 19.83
N HIS A 553 -20.00 -21.46 20.11
CA HIS A 553 -19.05 -21.93 21.11
C HIS A 553 -19.05 -21.09 22.40
N ASP A 554 -19.95 -20.11 22.51
CA ASP A 554 -20.09 -19.24 23.69
C ASP A 554 -18.76 -18.54 23.99
N VAL A 555 -18.10 -18.06 22.94
CA VAL A 555 -16.90 -17.22 23.03
C VAL A 555 -17.27 -15.91 23.70
N ASN A 556 -16.43 -15.49 24.65
CA ASN A 556 -16.49 -14.18 25.26
C ASN A 556 -15.90 -13.15 24.27
N PRO A 557 -16.69 -12.16 23.80
CA PRO A 557 -16.23 -11.17 22.84
C PRO A 557 -15.11 -10.27 23.40
N ASP A 558 -14.93 -10.22 24.73
CA ASP A 558 -13.83 -9.47 25.37
C ASP A 558 -12.54 -10.29 25.53
N ARG A 559 -12.50 -11.52 25.02
CA ARG A 559 -11.35 -12.45 25.08
C ARG A 559 -11.07 -13.08 23.72
N VAL A 560 -11.06 -12.25 22.67
CA VAL A 560 -10.70 -12.64 21.30
C VAL A 560 -9.29 -12.13 21.00
N TYR A 561 -8.39 -13.01 20.59
CA TYR A 561 -6.99 -12.70 20.30
C TYR A 561 -6.66 -13.11 18.87
N ILE A 562 -5.83 -12.33 18.20
CA ILE A 562 -5.38 -12.61 16.83
C ILE A 562 -3.86 -12.61 16.76
N THR A 563 -3.30 -13.52 15.99
CA THR A 563 -1.85 -13.59 15.77
C THR A 563 -1.56 -14.16 14.40
N GLY A 564 -0.38 -13.89 13.87
CA GLY A 564 0.11 -14.54 12.67
C GLY A 564 1.62 -14.49 12.56
N TYR A 565 2.14 -15.44 11.79
CA TYR A 565 3.57 -15.60 11.56
C TYR A 565 3.92 -15.27 10.10
N SER A 566 5.03 -14.56 9.87
CA SER A 566 5.49 -14.19 8.51
C SER A 566 4.45 -13.34 7.78
N ALA A 567 3.93 -13.75 6.63
CA ALA A 567 2.82 -13.05 5.96
C ALA A 567 1.54 -12.96 6.83
N GLY A 568 1.32 -13.89 7.77
CA GLY A 568 0.30 -13.75 8.82
C GLY A 568 0.64 -12.65 9.83
N GLY A 569 1.94 -12.43 10.07
CA GLY A 569 2.43 -11.27 10.81
C GLY A 569 2.16 -9.96 10.05
N ASP A 570 2.40 -9.92 8.73
CA ASP A 570 2.01 -8.79 7.87
C ASP A 570 0.50 -8.52 7.99
N GLY A 571 -0.32 -9.57 7.92
CA GLY A 571 -1.76 -9.49 8.15
C GLY A 571 -2.12 -8.97 9.54
N THR A 572 -1.35 -9.33 10.57
CA THR A 572 -1.59 -8.84 11.94
C THR A 572 -1.29 -7.36 12.08
N TYR A 573 -0.21 -6.86 11.45
CA TYR A 573 0.04 -5.42 11.38
C TYR A 573 -1.12 -4.66 10.76
N GLN A 574 -1.71 -5.19 9.68
CA GLN A 574 -2.80 -4.56 8.96
C GLN A 574 -4.13 -4.63 9.74
N LEU A 575 -4.49 -5.82 10.23
CA LEU A 575 -5.78 -6.07 10.89
C LEU A 575 -5.86 -5.47 12.30
N ALA A 576 -4.78 -5.49 13.07
CA ALA A 576 -4.80 -5.04 14.46
C ALA A 576 -5.26 -3.58 14.64
N PRO A 577 -4.73 -2.56 13.94
CA PRO A 577 -5.17 -1.18 14.09
C PRO A 577 -6.58 -0.93 13.53
N ARG A 578 -6.98 -1.57 12.43
CA ARG A 578 -8.29 -1.34 11.79
C ARG A 578 -9.43 -2.16 12.39
N MET A 579 -9.15 -3.31 13.00
CA MET A 579 -10.13 -4.14 13.71
C MET A 579 -9.92 -4.15 15.23
N ALA A 580 -9.23 -3.17 15.79
CA ALA A 580 -8.85 -3.12 17.21
C ALA A 580 -10.04 -3.28 18.18
N ASP A 581 -11.23 -2.86 17.78
CA ASP A 581 -12.45 -2.97 18.58
C ASP A 581 -13.04 -4.40 18.63
N TRP A 582 -12.49 -5.35 17.88
CA TRP A 582 -12.85 -6.78 17.92
C TRP A 582 -11.97 -7.60 18.86
N PHE A 583 -10.82 -7.07 19.29
CA PHE A 583 -9.76 -7.89 19.91
C PHE A 583 -9.40 -7.44 21.32
N ALA A 584 -9.05 -8.41 22.15
CA ALA A 584 -8.42 -8.22 23.45
C ALA A 584 -6.90 -8.06 23.33
N GLY A 585 -6.30 -8.67 22.31
CA GLY A 585 -4.88 -8.51 21.99
C GLY A 585 -4.55 -9.02 20.59
N ALA A 586 -3.48 -8.50 20.01
CA ALA A 586 -2.94 -8.91 18.72
C ALA A 586 -1.43 -9.15 18.76
N GLY A 587 -0.97 -10.23 18.12
CA GLY A 587 0.43 -10.66 18.16
C GLY A 587 1.03 -10.83 16.77
N MET A 588 1.96 -9.95 16.44
CA MET A 588 2.71 -9.95 15.19
C MET A 588 4.01 -10.73 15.35
N MET A 589 4.21 -11.79 14.55
CA MET A 589 5.44 -12.58 14.57
C MET A 589 6.11 -12.60 13.19
N ALA A 590 7.36 -12.14 13.12
CA ALA A 590 8.21 -12.16 11.93
C ALA A 590 7.58 -11.55 10.65
N GLY A 591 6.66 -10.60 10.82
CA GLY A 591 6.00 -9.89 9.72
C GLY A 591 6.59 -8.51 9.45
N HIS A 592 6.05 -7.86 8.44
CA HIS A 592 6.39 -6.54 7.94
C HIS A 592 5.12 -5.66 7.86
N PRO A 593 5.14 -4.41 8.35
CA PRO A 593 3.95 -3.57 8.44
C PRO A 593 3.49 -2.98 7.11
N ASN A 594 4.38 -2.94 6.10
CA ASN A 594 4.18 -2.20 4.86
C ASN A 594 3.92 -0.71 5.18
N GLU A 595 2.81 -0.15 4.71
CA GLU A 595 2.38 1.24 4.93
C GLU A 595 1.63 1.50 6.25
N THR A 596 1.27 0.45 7.01
CA THR A 596 0.39 0.60 8.17
C THR A 596 0.99 1.50 9.26
N GLN A 597 0.11 2.22 9.95
CA GLN A 597 0.45 3.07 11.09
C GLN A 597 -0.11 2.53 12.41
N PRO A 598 0.57 2.79 13.55
CA PRO A 598 0.12 2.30 14.86
C PRO A 598 -1.10 3.05 15.41
N ASP A 599 -1.59 4.12 14.78
CA ASP A 599 -2.67 4.99 15.27
C ASP A 599 -3.86 4.25 15.90
N GLY A 600 -4.39 3.24 15.19
CA GLY A 600 -5.55 2.45 15.62
C GLY A 600 -5.28 1.51 16.80
N LEU A 601 -4.02 1.28 17.17
CA LEU A 601 -3.63 0.37 18.26
C LEU A 601 -3.83 0.95 19.66
N ARG A 602 -4.25 2.21 19.80
CA ARG A 602 -4.30 2.91 21.08
C ARG A 602 -4.93 2.09 22.21
N ASN A 603 -6.00 1.36 21.93
CA ASN A 603 -6.78 0.62 22.94
C ASN A 603 -6.60 -0.90 22.85
N LEU A 604 -5.64 -1.39 22.05
CA LEU A 604 -5.39 -2.81 21.82
C LEU A 604 -4.03 -3.21 22.38
N ALA A 605 -4.00 -4.29 23.15
CA ALA A 605 -2.73 -4.91 23.57
C ALA A 605 -2.02 -5.49 22.33
N PHE A 606 -0.89 -4.90 21.94
CA PHE A 606 -0.18 -5.28 20.72
C PHE A 606 1.22 -5.79 21.03
N THR A 607 1.50 -7.05 20.68
CA THR A 607 2.81 -7.67 20.86
C THR A 607 3.51 -7.90 19.52
N LEU A 608 4.81 -7.68 19.49
CA LEU A 608 5.64 -7.70 18.28
C LEU A 608 6.89 -8.52 18.55
N HIS A 609 7.09 -9.60 17.80
CA HIS A 609 8.27 -10.45 17.92
C HIS A 609 8.94 -10.69 16.57
N VAL A 610 10.24 -10.42 16.47
CA VAL A 610 11.05 -10.67 15.26
C VAL A 610 12.42 -11.20 15.67
N GLY A 611 13.01 -12.07 14.87
CA GLY A 611 14.39 -12.53 15.08
C GLY A 611 15.41 -11.42 14.78
N GLY A 612 16.45 -11.29 15.61
CA GLY A 612 17.49 -10.28 15.41
C GLY A 612 18.21 -10.40 14.06
N ASP A 613 18.29 -11.61 13.51
CA ASP A 613 18.89 -11.94 12.23
C ASP A 613 17.87 -12.06 11.08
N ASP A 614 16.57 -11.80 11.33
CA ASP A 614 15.53 -11.73 10.29
C ASP A 614 15.61 -10.40 9.53
N GLY A 615 16.68 -10.24 8.75
CA GLY A 615 16.98 -9.04 7.98
C GLY A 615 16.22 -8.92 6.66
N ASN A 616 15.48 -9.95 6.26
CA ASN A 616 14.69 -9.91 5.02
C ASN A 616 13.64 -8.80 5.12
N PHE A 617 13.56 -7.97 4.07
CA PHE A 617 12.70 -6.77 4.05
C PHE A 617 12.95 -5.80 5.21
N ASN A 618 14.13 -5.84 5.84
CA ASN A 618 14.46 -5.04 7.02
C ASN A 618 13.48 -5.25 8.21
N ARG A 619 12.87 -6.45 8.34
CA ARG A 619 11.89 -6.74 9.41
C ARG A 619 12.45 -6.47 10.80
N ASN A 620 13.66 -6.91 11.08
CA ASN A 620 14.34 -6.67 12.36
C ASN A 620 14.60 -5.18 12.62
N GLY A 621 14.97 -4.38 11.62
CA GLY A 621 15.13 -2.93 11.74
C GLY A 621 13.79 -2.24 12.01
N ILE A 622 12.78 -2.58 11.23
CA ILE A 622 11.42 -2.03 11.35
C ILE A 622 10.77 -2.40 12.68
N ALA A 623 11.00 -3.61 13.20
CA ALA A 623 10.56 -4.01 14.53
C ALA A 623 11.11 -3.08 15.63
N ARG A 624 12.40 -2.69 15.51
CA ARG A 624 13.03 -1.74 16.44
C ARG A 624 12.43 -0.34 16.29
N GLU A 625 12.19 0.11 15.05
CA GLU A 625 11.50 1.38 14.81
C GLU A 625 10.09 1.41 15.40
N TRP A 626 9.31 0.34 15.21
CA TRP A 626 7.97 0.20 15.77
C TRP A 626 7.99 0.18 17.31
N SER A 627 9.00 -0.45 17.92
CA SER A 627 9.22 -0.35 19.37
C SER A 627 9.32 1.11 19.80
N THR A 628 10.23 1.87 19.19
CA THR A 628 10.41 3.29 19.51
C THR A 628 9.13 4.10 19.30
N ARG A 629 8.42 3.89 18.18
CA ARG A 629 7.16 4.62 17.90
C ARG A 629 6.09 4.32 18.96
N LEU A 630 5.95 3.05 19.36
CA LEU A 630 4.97 2.64 20.38
C LEU A 630 5.36 3.17 21.78
N ASP A 631 6.65 3.16 22.13
CA ASP A 631 7.17 3.78 23.36
C ASP A 631 6.84 5.27 23.41
N GLU A 632 7.09 6.00 22.32
CA GLU A 632 6.79 7.43 22.22
C GLU A 632 5.30 7.73 22.30
N LEU A 633 4.46 6.92 21.64
CA LEU A 633 3.00 7.06 21.69
C LEU A 633 2.46 6.78 23.10
N ALA A 634 2.91 5.72 23.75
CA ALA A 634 2.54 5.38 25.12
C ALA A 634 3.00 6.45 26.14
N ALA A 635 4.18 7.04 25.93
CA ALA A 635 4.68 8.12 26.77
C ALA A 635 3.82 9.41 26.63
N LYS A 636 3.31 9.70 25.43
CA LYS A 636 2.45 10.86 25.15
C LYS A 636 0.99 10.64 25.57
N ASP A 637 0.55 9.39 25.67
CA ASP A 637 -0.82 9.01 26.03
C ASP A 637 -0.81 7.94 27.14
N PRO A 638 -0.60 8.33 28.42
CA PRO A 638 -0.51 7.37 29.52
C PRO A 638 -1.71 6.43 29.60
N GLY A 639 -1.44 5.12 29.53
CA GLY A 639 -2.45 4.06 29.48
C GLY A 639 -2.98 3.73 28.08
N GLY A 640 -2.54 4.44 27.05
CA GLY A 640 -2.70 4.08 25.64
C GLY A 640 -1.53 3.25 25.11
N TYR A 641 -1.75 2.58 23.98
CA TYR A 641 -0.78 1.75 23.27
C TYR A 641 -0.10 0.71 24.16
N PRO A 642 -0.85 -0.14 24.90
CA PRO A 642 -0.23 -1.24 25.65
C PRO A 642 0.50 -2.17 24.69
N HIS A 643 1.82 -2.29 24.85
CA HIS A 643 2.63 -3.04 23.91
C HIS A 643 3.73 -3.85 24.58
N PHE A 644 4.14 -4.91 23.88
CA PHE A 644 5.31 -5.71 24.21
C PHE A 644 6.07 -6.02 22.92
N VAL A 645 7.21 -5.37 22.73
CA VAL A 645 8.06 -5.56 21.55
C VAL A 645 9.33 -6.27 21.96
N LYS A 646 9.70 -7.33 21.23
CA LYS A 646 10.98 -8.01 21.44
C LYS A 646 11.63 -8.45 20.15
N VAL A 647 12.88 -8.05 20.01
CA VAL A 647 13.79 -8.60 19.01
C VAL A 647 14.60 -9.71 19.64
N HIS A 648 14.44 -10.94 19.14
CA HIS A 648 15.12 -12.13 19.66
C HIS A 648 16.50 -12.25 19.02
N GLU A 649 17.51 -11.64 19.65
CA GLU A 649 18.88 -11.60 19.12
C GLU A 649 19.46 -13.00 18.86
N GLY A 650 20.13 -13.18 17.71
CA GLY A 650 20.67 -14.47 17.26
C GLY A 650 19.63 -15.46 16.69
N LYS A 651 18.36 -15.04 16.53
CA LYS A 651 17.33 -15.80 15.84
C LYS A 651 17.08 -15.24 14.45
N GLY A 652 16.87 -16.13 13.47
CA GLY A 652 16.44 -15.77 12.11
C GLY A 652 14.92 -15.62 12.00
N HIS A 653 14.39 -15.81 10.79
CA HIS A 653 12.94 -15.73 10.54
C HIS A 653 12.12 -16.69 11.42
N TRP A 654 12.68 -17.84 11.75
CA TRP A 654 12.15 -18.76 12.76
C TRP A 654 12.79 -18.50 14.12
N MET A 655 11.98 -18.20 15.13
CA MET A 655 12.44 -17.80 16.48
C MET A 655 12.41 -18.94 17.50
N ASP A 656 12.36 -20.21 17.05
CA ASP A 656 12.26 -21.40 17.92
C ASP A 656 11.07 -21.38 18.90
N ARG A 657 10.01 -20.63 18.55
CA ARG A 657 8.82 -20.35 19.38
C ARG A 657 9.11 -19.54 20.65
N GLU A 658 10.26 -18.86 20.74
CA GLU A 658 10.51 -17.94 21.85
C GLU A 658 9.52 -16.75 21.84
N ASP A 659 8.97 -16.42 20.68
CA ASP A 659 7.86 -15.48 20.48
C ASP A 659 6.54 -15.86 21.17
N ALA A 660 6.39 -17.11 21.65
CA ALA A 660 5.18 -17.54 22.35
C ALA A 660 4.97 -16.82 23.70
N GLU A 661 5.99 -16.16 24.25
CA GLU A 661 5.81 -15.26 25.40
C GLU A 661 4.87 -14.08 25.09
N GLY A 662 4.77 -13.65 23.83
CA GLY A 662 3.78 -12.66 23.40
C GLY A 662 2.36 -13.18 23.54
N ILE A 663 2.14 -14.47 23.28
CA ILE A 663 0.84 -15.13 23.49
C ILE A 663 0.48 -15.14 24.98
N VAL A 664 1.47 -15.40 25.85
CA VAL A 664 1.30 -15.35 27.31
C VAL A 664 0.90 -13.95 27.75
N TRP A 665 1.65 -12.94 27.34
CA TRP A 665 1.39 -11.55 27.66
C TRP A 665 0.01 -11.07 27.16
N MET A 666 -0.37 -11.43 25.94
CA MET A 666 -1.72 -11.11 25.41
C MET A 666 -2.83 -11.69 26.29
N SER A 667 -2.64 -12.88 26.86
CA SER A 667 -3.67 -13.54 27.68
C SER A 667 -4.03 -12.79 28.97
N GLU A 668 -3.17 -11.88 29.41
CA GLU A 668 -3.37 -11.03 30.58
C GLU A 668 -4.28 -9.82 30.28
N HIS A 669 -4.59 -9.59 29.01
CA HIS A 669 -5.37 -8.45 28.53
C HIS A 669 -6.80 -8.88 28.14
N THR A 670 -7.74 -7.96 28.33
CA THR A 670 -9.14 -8.08 27.90
C THR A 670 -9.49 -6.88 27.01
N ARG A 671 -10.41 -7.08 26.07
CA ARG A 671 -10.84 -6.03 25.15
C ARG A 671 -11.37 -4.80 25.89
N VAL A 672 -10.96 -3.62 25.44
CA VAL A 672 -11.52 -2.35 25.88
C VAL A 672 -12.65 -1.93 24.94
N ASP A 673 -13.85 -2.47 25.11
CA ASP A 673 -14.99 -2.24 24.18
C ASP A 673 -15.49 -0.78 24.17
N ARG A 674 -15.34 -0.07 25.30
CA ARG A 674 -15.85 1.30 25.51
C ARG A 674 -14.74 2.24 25.95
N PRO A 675 -13.70 2.46 25.13
CA PRO A 675 -12.56 3.26 25.52
C PRO A 675 -12.98 4.71 25.77
N THR A 676 -12.27 5.38 26.68
CA THR A 676 -12.47 6.81 26.94
C THR A 676 -11.86 7.68 25.85
N LYS A 677 -10.93 7.16 25.05
CA LYS A 677 -10.34 7.87 23.91
C LYS A 677 -10.10 6.93 22.73
N ILE A 678 -10.44 7.39 21.54
CA ILE A 678 -10.29 6.67 20.28
C ILE A 678 -9.40 7.49 19.37
N VAL A 679 -8.42 6.82 18.76
CA VAL A 679 -7.66 7.32 17.61
C VAL A 679 -8.01 6.40 16.46
N TRP A 680 -8.64 6.96 15.42
CA TRP A 680 -9.14 6.19 14.30
C TRP A 680 -8.56 6.75 13.00
N LEU A 681 -7.75 5.94 12.32
CA LEU A 681 -7.19 6.23 11.00
C LEU A 681 -7.76 5.19 10.02
N GLN A 682 -8.28 5.65 8.88
CA GLN A 682 -8.70 4.76 7.79
C GLN A 682 -7.48 4.36 6.95
N ASP A 683 -7.28 3.07 6.77
CA ASP A 683 -6.28 2.54 5.84
C ASP A 683 -6.85 2.44 4.41
N ASP A 684 -6.12 1.82 3.48
CA ASP A 684 -6.61 1.49 2.13
C ASP A 684 -7.85 0.58 2.13
N VAL A 685 -7.93 -0.37 3.06
CA VAL A 685 -9.18 -1.06 3.40
C VAL A 685 -9.95 -0.25 4.43
N THR A 686 -10.98 0.41 3.94
CA THR A 686 -11.83 1.29 4.74
C THR A 686 -12.98 0.55 5.43
N HIS A 687 -13.44 1.12 6.55
CA HIS A 687 -14.55 0.61 7.37
C HIS A 687 -15.39 1.75 7.93
N ASP A 688 -16.68 1.51 8.12
CA ASP A 688 -17.64 2.54 8.54
C ASP A 688 -17.81 2.62 10.06
N ARG A 689 -17.24 1.69 10.84
CA ARG A 689 -17.42 1.58 12.29
C ARG A 689 -16.12 1.25 13.00
N PHE A 690 -15.87 1.93 14.12
CA PHE A 690 -14.75 1.63 15.00
C PHE A 690 -15.09 2.00 16.45
N TYR A 691 -15.09 1.01 17.34
CA TYR A 691 -15.62 1.10 18.70
C TYR A 691 -17.06 1.64 18.71
N TRP A 692 -17.26 2.81 19.31
CA TRP A 692 -18.52 3.53 19.40
C TRP A 692 -18.61 4.70 18.41
N LEU A 693 -17.75 4.74 17.39
CA LEU A 693 -17.80 5.70 16.28
C LEU A 693 -18.30 5.05 14.99
N LYS A 694 -18.94 5.87 14.15
CA LYS A 694 -19.34 5.51 12.78
C LYS A 694 -19.18 6.71 11.84
N VAL A 695 -18.79 6.43 10.60
CA VAL A 695 -18.75 7.39 9.47
C VAL A 695 -19.54 6.81 8.30
N SER A 696 -20.27 7.63 7.53
CA SER A 696 -21.08 7.12 6.40
C SER A 696 -20.29 6.93 5.11
N ALA A 697 -19.25 7.73 4.91
CA ALA A 697 -18.39 7.73 3.74
C ALA A 697 -16.92 7.63 4.17
N PRO A 698 -16.47 6.44 4.61
CA PRO A 698 -15.08 6.28 5.01
C PRO A 698 -14.17 6.51 3.81
N LYS A 699 -13.09 7.27 4.03
CA LYS A 699 -12.11 7.63 3.01
C LYS A 699 -10.73 7.25 3.50
N GLN A 700 -9.94 6.58 2.67
CA GLN A 700 -8.55 6.24 2.97
C GLN A 700 -7.80 7.49 3.46
N GLY A 701 -7.02 7.34 4.53
CA GLY A 701 -6.27 8.43 5.14
C GLY A 701 -7.11 9.42 5.95
N SER A 702 -8.43 9.32 6.00
CA SER A 702 -9.21 10.12 6.96
C SER A 702 -8.91 9.69 8.39
N ARG A 703 -8.95 10.64 9.33
CA ARG A 703 -8.53 10.42 10.72
C ARG A 703 -9.43 11.16 11.68
N VAL A 704 -9.68 10.61 12.85
CA VAL A 704 -10.36 11.29 13.96
C VAL A 704 -9.81 10.87 15.32
N VAL A 705 -9.69 11.82 16.23
CA VAL A 705 -9.37 11.59 17.65
C VAL A 705 -10.53 12.09 18.50
N VAL A 706 -11.10 11.21 19.32
CA VAL A 706 -12.26 11.53 20.16
C VAL A 706 -11.99 11.09 21.59
N THR A 707 -12.24 11.98 22.54
CA THR A 707 -12.16 11.70 23.99
C THR A 707 -13.51 11.91 24.65
N ARG A 708 -13.83 11.06 25.63
CA ARG A 708 -15.04 11.13 26.45
C ARG A 708 -14.68 11.37 27.91
N THR A 709 -15.37 12.30 28.55
CA THR A 709 -15.29 12.58 29.99
C THR A 709 -16.67 12.91 30.53
N GLY A 710 -17.21 12.05 31.40
CA GLY A 710 -18.60 12.16 31.84
C GLY A 710 -19.55 12.15 30.64
N ASN A 711 -20.48 13.11 30.61
CA ASN A 711 -21.45 13.33 29.53
C ASN A 711 -20.91 14.18 28.37
N THR A 712 -19.61 14.48 28.35
CA THR A 712 -18.99 15.30 27.31
C THR A 712 -18.10 14.45 26.41
N ILE A 713 -18.26 14.64 25.09
CA ILE A 713 -17.49 14.01 24.03
C ILE A 713 -16.79 15.11 23.26
N THR A 714 -15.46 15.10 23.29
CA THR A 714 -14.61 16.07 22.63
C THR A 714 -13.97 15.42 21.42
N ILE A 715 -14.26 15.96 20.23
CA ILE A 715 -13.59 15.60 18.98
C ILE A 715 -12.35 16.47 18.90
N GLU A 716 -11.21 15.92 19.30
CA GLU A 716 -9.96 16.66 19.50
C GLU A 716 -9.35 17.11 18.16
N SER A 717 -9.34 16.22 17.18
CA SER A 717 -8.87 16.49 15.81
C SER A 717 -9.57 15.58 14.81
N TRP A 718 -9.72 16.05 13.58
CA TRP A 718 -10.22 15.25 12.46
C TRP A 718 -9.57 15.71 11.15
N ARG A 719 -9.54 14.81 10.17
CA ARG A 719 -9.07 15.06 8.81
C ARG A 719 -9.98 14.35 7.82
N ASP A 720 -10.37 15.05 6.75
CA ASP A 720 -11.15 14.46 5.64
C ASP A 720 -12.50 13.83 6.08
N LEU A 721 -13.15 14.41 7.09
CA LEU A 721 -14.46 13.97 7.59
C LEU A 721 -15.42 15.17 7.70
N SER A 722 -16.60 15.03 7.11
CA SER A 722 -17.69 16.02 7.17
C SER A 722 -18.74 15.70 8.23
N GLU A 723 -18.84 14.44 8.64
CA GLU A 723 -19.76 13.99 9.69
C GLU A 723 -19.15 12.87 10.53
N LEU A 724 -19.63 12.78 11.76
CA LEU A 724 -19.29 11.70 12.68
C LEU A 724 -20.54 11.27 13.44
N THR A 725 -20.80 9.97 13.46
CA THR A 725 -21.84 9.37 14.28
C THR A 725 -21.22 8.75 15.52
N ILE A 726 -21.78 9.07 16.68
CA ILE A 726 -21.33 8.67 18.00
C ILE A 726 -22.42 7.79 18.60
N ARG A 727 -22.06 6.56 18.98
CA ARG A 727 -22.95 5.58 19.61
C ARG A 727 -22.76 5.61 21.12
N LEU A 728 -23.86 5.55 21.85
CA LEU A 728 -23.88 5.80 23.28
C LEU A 728 -24.68 4.74 23.99
N ASP A 729 -24.21 4.36 25.17
CA ASP A 729 -24.95 3.55 26.12
C ASP A 729 -24.77 4.07 27.55
N ASP A 730 -25.62 3.56 28.43
CA ASP A 730 -25.70 3.96 29.84
C ASP A 730 -24.50 3.55 30.71
N THR A 731 -23.52 2.84 30.14
CA THR A 731 -22.25 2.53 30.79
C THR A 731 -21.17 3.57 30.44
N MET A 732 -21.40 4.36 29.39
CA MET A 732 -20.50 5.40 28.90
C MET A 732 -20.93 6.80 29.35
N VAL A 733 -22.22 7.10 29.29
CA VAL A 733 -22.78 8.42 29.61
C VAL A 733 -24.11 8.24 30.36
N ASP A 734 -24.56 9.25 31.08
CA ASP A 734 -25.92 9.29 31.60
C ASP A 734 -26.86 9.81 30.51
N LEU A 735 -27.60 8.93 29.86
CA LEU A 735 -28.54 9.30 28.79
C LEU A 735 -29.83 9.97 29.31
N ASP A 736 -30.02 10.05 30.64
CA ASP A 736 -31.11 10.83 31.24
C ASP A 736 -30.71 12.31 31.45
N GLU A 737 -29.42 12.63 31.28
CA GLU A 737 -28.85 13.98 31.31
C GLU A 737 -28.44 14.45 29.89
N PRO A 738 -28.30 15.76 29.64
CA PRO A 738 -27.78 16.27 28.37
C PRO A 738 -26.40 15.67 28.04
N VAL A 739 -26.22 15.29 26.79
CA VAL A 739 -24.91 14.90 26.23
C VAL A 739 -24.36 16.10 25.48
N VAL A 740 -23.09 16.42 25.70
CA VAL A 740 -22.40 17.50 25.00
C VAL A 740 -21.39 16.92 24.02
N VAL A 741 -21.50 17.26 22.75
CA VAL A 741 -20.48 16.96 21.73
C VAL A 741 -19.85 18.27 21.27
N ARG A 742 -18.53 18.35 21.30
CA ARG A 742 -17.79 19.58 20.95
C ARG A 742 -16.47 19.29 20.26
N THR A 743 -15.99 20.27 19.52
CA THR A 743 -14.59 20.42 19.10
C THR A 743 -13.88 21.36 20.10
N PRO A 744 -12.57 21.62 19.96
CA PRO A 744 -11.89 22.64 20.79
C PRO A 744 -12.49 24.04 20.66
N THR A 745 -13.20 24.33 19.56
CA THR A 745 -13.67 25.68 19.22
C THR A 745 -15.20 25.81 19.17
N THR A 746 -15.94 24.70 19.03
CA THR A 746 -17.38 24.73 18.74
C THR A 746 -18.13 23.64 19.50
N VAL A 747 -19.27 23.98 20.09
CA VAL A 747 -20.24 22.99 20.59
C VAL A 747 -21.11 22.55 19.42
N LEU A 748 -21.08 21.26 19.09
CA LEU A 748 -21.81 20.66 17.97
C LEU A 748 -23.18 20.13 18.39
N HIS A 749 -23.31 19.69 19.64
CA HIS A 749 -24.56 19.25 20.25
C HIS A 749 -24.51 19.50 21.76
N ASP A 750 -25.62 19.96 22.32
CA ASP A 750 -25.84 20.10 23.76
C ASP A 750 -27.33 19.86 24.02
N GLY A 751 -27.65 18.64 24.46
CA GLY A 751 -29.05 18.26 24.65
C GLY A 751 -29.25 16.76 24.87
N PRO A 752 -30.50 16.34 25.10
CA PRO A 752 -30.82 14.94 25.36
C PRO A 752 -30.56 14.07 24.13
N VAL A 753 -30.13 12.82 24.37
CA VAL A 753 -30.00 11.79 23.33
C VAL A 753 -30.86 10.59 23.72
N ALA A 754 -31.89 10.31 22.92
CA ALA A 754 -32.92 9.34 23.25
C ALA A 754 -32.47 7.90 23.01
N ARG A 755 -32.82 7.00 23.95
CA ARG A 755 -32.72 5.55 23.74
C ARG A 755 -33.77 5.09 22.73
N SER A 756 -33.37 4.28 21.76
CA SER A 756 -34.16 3.86 20.61
C SER A 756 -34.01 2.37 20.32
N ARG A 757 -35.15 1.67 20.19
CA ARG A 757 -35.18 0.28 19.73
C ARG A 757 -34.52 0.12 18.37
N LYS A 758 -34.80 1.04 17.44
CA LYS A 758 -34.29 0.99 16.07
C LYS A 758 -32.76 1.03 16.06
N VAL A 759 -32.14 1.88 16.88
CA VAL A 759 -30.67 1.96 16.99
C VAL A 759 -30.09 0.64 17.53
N MET A 760 -30.75 0.03 18.52
CA MET A 760 -30.33 -1.27 19.05
C MET A 760 -30.42 -2.39 18.02
N GLU A 761 -31.49 -2.42 17.22
CA GLU A 761 -31.68 -3.39 16.15
C GLU A 761 -30.65 -3.19 15.02
N THR A 762 -30.38 -1.94 14.61
CA THR A 762 -29.35 -1.60 13.62
C THR A 762 -27.96 -1.99 14.09
N THR A 763 -27.57 -1.59 15.31
CA THR A 763 -26.22 -1.85 15.84
C THR A 763 -25.96 -3.34 16.08
N LEU A 764 -27.00 -4.10 16.45
CA LEU A 764 -26.95 -5.57 16.51
C LEU A 764 -26.80 -6.20 15.13
N ALA A 765 -27.53 -5.73 14.12
CA ALA A 765 -27.43 -6.28 12.77
C ALA A 765 -26.03 -6.05 12.16
N GLU A 766 -25.44 -4.89 12.40
CA GLU A 766 -24.08 -4.56 11.96
C GLU A 766 -23.00 -5.39 12.69
N ARG A 767 -23.05 -5.50 14.03
CA ARG A 767 -21.97 -6.13 14.80
C ARG A 767 -22.14 -7.63 15.04
N GLY A 768 -23.37 -8.09 15.26
CA GLY A 768 -23.68 -9.48 15.64
C GLY A 768 -23.09 -9.95 16.97
N ASP A 769 -22.76 -9.03 17.88
CA ASP A 769 -22.19 -9.26 19.23
C ASP A 769 -23.09 -8.57 20.27
N PRO A 770 -23.40 -9.21 21.43
CA PRO A 770 -24.16 -8.59 22.50
C PRO A 770 -23.57 -7.29 23.06
N THR A 771 -22.24 -7.11 23.07
CA THR A 771 -21.63 -5.88 23.61
C THR A 771 -21.78 -4.72 22.65
N GLY A 772 -21.83 -4.98 21.35
CA GLY A 772 -21.96 -3.98 20.28
C GLY A 772 -23.36 -3.41 20.05
N ILE A 773 -24.33 -3.73 20.93
CA ILE A 773 -25.70 -3.20 20.91
C ILE A 773 -25.73 -1.88 21.69
N TYR A 774 -25.94 -0.77 20.98
CA TYR A 774 -26.07 0.58 21.55
C TYR A 774 -27.53 1.04 21.54
N PRO A 775 -28.04 1.60 22.66
CA PRO A 775 -29.38 2.15 22.73
C PRO A 775 -29.52 3.54 22.11
N ALA A 776 -28.44 4.30 21.94
CA ALA A 776 -28.50 5.67 21.46
C ALA A 776 -27.39 5.93 20.42
N GLU A 777 -27.68 6.86 19.49
CA GLU A 777 -26.68 7.39 18.56
C GLU A 777 -26.98 8.86 18.26
N LEU A 778 -25.93 9.60 17.92
CA LEU A 778 -25.97 11.02 17.60
C LEU A 778 -25.00 11.29 16.45
N THR A 779 -25.49 11.90 15.37
CA THR A 779 -24.66 12.33 14.24
C THR A 779 -24.43 13.82 14.33
N VAL A 780 -23.17 14.25 14.26
CA VAL A 780 -22.77 15.65 14.22
C VAL A 780 -22.06 15.97 12.91
N THR A 781 -22.31 17.16 12.37
CA THR A 781 -21.57 17.72 11.24
C THR A 781 -20.28 18.35 11.76
N LEU A 782 -19.17 18.00 11.13
CA LEU A 782 -17.85 18.52 11.47
C LEU A 782 -17.57 19.78 10.65
N PRO A 783 -17.01 20.85 11.24
CA PRO A 783 -16.51 21.97 10.48
C PRO A 783 -15.39 21.53 9.54
N ALA A 784 -15.18 22.28 8.45
CA ALA A 784 -14.05 22.07 7.56
C ALA A 784 -12.74 22.11 8.37
N THR A 785 -11.85 21.16 8.10
CA THR A 785 -10.61 21.00 8.84
C THR A 785 -9.73 22.23 8.64
N THR A 786 -9.46 22.96 9.72
CA THR A 786 -8.35 23.92 9.73
C THR A 786 -7.08 23.08 9.71
N SER A 787 -6.40 23.08 8.57
CA SER A 787 -5.14 22.40 8.33
C SER A 787 -4.20 22.52 9.54
N ASP A 788 -3.99 21.45 10.26
CA ASP A 788 -2.78 21.26 11.06
C ASP A 788 -1.90 20.22 10.34
N PRO A 789 -0.58 20.44 10.28
CA PRO A 789 0.34 19.50 9.67
C PRO A 789 0.32 18.20 10.49
N ALA A 790 0.30 17.06 9.80
CA ALA A 790 0.49 15.78 10.46
C ALA A 790 1.85 15.77 11.20
N PRO A 791 1.96 15.18 12.40
CA PRO A 791 3.25 14.84 12.99
C PRO A 791 3.98 13.77 12.17
#